data_AF-A0A2E4V743-F1
#
_entry.id   AF-A0A2E4V743-F1
#
_cell.length_a   1.000
_cell.length_b   1.000
_cell.length_c   1.000
_cell.angle_alpha   90.00
_cell.angle_beta   90.00
_cell.angle_gamma   90.00
#
_symmetry.space_group_name_H-M   'P 1'
#
loop_
_entity.id
_entity.type
_entity.pdbx_description
1 polymer ?
#
loop_
_entity_poly.entity_id
_entity_poly.type
_entity_poly.pdbx_seq_one_letter_code
_entity_poly.pdbx_strand_id
1 'polypeptide(L)'
;MSRFSNSPMFLMAFLMLIMPLSGCMSMISDDSSTDDSDMEWIDPVIEIEDENHSHNDLLAHRLSTTNAKLIDYHNLNCDGQEKPPAELDNVAGRPCLDEFKNVGPTPGDNSEITIEGNFMEDCEIYADGTGGCYAYVSSYNQFEILDISNPNNIRMLSTYYAEVARMIDIKVTKDNNWVLVNHELTNSELDPIPNDDDANSGANRLDVIYVGDKTSPVKVAEWNNPPAGFHNQDLAVYCDWDPALDPTNAWDEEDCHLFLFGADPYPEMVEGSSGTFYKGTQVFYVPRGWESWMPTNNEEQDNMSREIIRWGGYTPEPYTTCGGSIFNHDNVYFVHPITQQRLLAVSYWGAGLRLVDVSTPPQVADPLGINWPPEVGRWMGCPSADEGWYGPDGGGHANMDADEWLDANQGNDNIHYAVPNDYLICSGISEFDPVEDWPSNCGTGFEDPVYGVNWRHYTYIAPEYGSNDNHTGYVWTIDTTDPAKPLLVSKWKLPGEGMKGNGSHPQHWIPGGYIYSPHNGDTGPSGHVYYTHYHAGAWATDHGHIWDEIIWENGVAEPDRGFQAISQLAETKTIGYYLPAGPPWIDDPAAEMGYDMADCWASCMIPFDWGLQYDPRGFVFISDMVTGVYVVQFDEDYDSRFDYPPLWVSE
;
A
#
# COMPACT_ATOMS: atom_id res chain seq x y z
N MET A 1 -46.09 -46.04 -37.63
CA MET A 1 -45.69 -44.78 -36.96
C MET A 1 -44.65 -45.12 -35.90
N SER A 2 -43.56 -44.35 -35.89
CA SER A 2 -42.36 -44.39 -35.00
C SER A 2 -41.10 -44.96 -35.66
N ARG A 3 -40.06 -44.13 -35.79
CA ARG A 3 -38.95 -44.08 -34.82
C ARG A 3 -38.02 -42.90 -35.08
N PHE A 4 -37.62 -42.32 -33.97
CA PHE A 4 -36.78 -41.16 -33.69
C PHE A 4 -35.40 -41.19 -34.34
N SER A 5 -34.89 -40.01 -34.68
CA SER A 5 -33.56 -39.74 -35.24
C SER A 5 -32.68 -39.07 -34.19
N ASN A 6 -31.50 -39.66 -33.95
CA ASN A 6 -30.47 -39.23 -33.00
C ASN A 6 -29.67 -38.02 -33.51
N SER A 7 -30.25 -36.82 -33.47
CA SER A 7 -29.53 -35.57 -33.77
C SER A 7 -28.86 -34.83 -32.60
N PRO A 8 -29.15 -35.04 -31.29
CA PRO A 8 -28.54 -34.20 -30.25
C PRO A 8 -27.16 -34.71 -29.76
N MET A 9 -26.78 -35.96 -30.05
CA MET A 9 -25.55 -36.56 -29.52
C MET A 9 -24.29 -36.19 -30.32
N PHE A 10 -24.44 -35.82 -31.60
CA PHE A 10 -23.30 -35.45 -32.46
C PHE A 10 -22.85 -34.00 -32.26
N LEU A 11 -23.75 -33.10 -31.82
CA LEU A 11 -23.38 -31.69 -31.56
C LEU A 11 -22.61 -31.54 -30.23
N MET A 12 -22.99 -32.33 -29.21
CA MET A 12 -22.29 -32.35 -27.92
C MET A 12 -20.88 -32.95 -28.02
N ALA A 13 -20.71 -33.98 -28.86
CA ALA A 13 -19.39 -34.57 -29.12
C ALA A 13 -18.46 -33.63 -29.92
N PHE A 14 -19.00 -32.72 -30.74
CA PHE A 14 -18.21 -31.75 -31.49
C PHE A 14 -17.81 -30.53 -30.63
N LEU A 15 -18.66 -30.12 -29.67
CA LEU A 15 -18.35 -29.06 -28.70
C LEU A 15 -17.31 -29.49 -27.64
N MET A 16 -17.31 -30.76 -27.22
CA MET A 16 -16.28 -31.29 -26.30
C MET A 16 -14.91 -31.54 -26.95
N LEU A 17 -14.83 -31.54 -28.29
CA LEU A 17 -13.57 -31.76 -29.03
C LEU A 17 -12.83 -30.45 -29.38
N ILE A 18 -13.41 -29.27 -29.12
CA ILE A 18 -12.82 -27.96 -29.45
C ILE A 18 -12.31 -27.22 -28.18
N MET A 19 -12.51 -27.78 -26.98
CA MET A 19 -12.17 -27.11 -25.72
C MET A 19 -10.72 -27.24 -25.18
N PRO A 20 -9.73 -27.88 -25.83
CA PRO A 20 -8.33 -27.74 -25.42
C PRO A 20 -7.41 -27.19 -26.54
N LEU A 21 -7.81 -26.12 -27.23
CA LEU A 21 -6.99 -25.47 -28.28
C LEU A 21 -6.86 -23.94 -28.13
N SER A 22 -6.85 -23.44 -26.90
CA SER A 22 -6.37 -22.10 -26.57
C SER A 22 -5.43 -22.24 -25.37
N GLY A 23 -4.13 -22.29 -25.64
CA GLY A 23 -3.10 -22.56 -24.64
C GLY A 23 -2.16 -23.67 -25.11
N CYS A 24 -1.26 -23.34 -26.04
CA CYS A 24 0.04 -24.00 -26.27
C CYS A 24 0.63 -23.52 -27.61
N MET A 25 1.40 -22.43 -27.58
CA MET A 25 2.59 -22.30 -28.42
C MET A 25 3.73 -21.70 -27.58
N SER A 26 4.38 -22.54 -26.78
CA SER A 26 5.83 -22.49 -26.60
C SER A 26 6.33 -23.93 -26.65
N MET A 27 7.32 -24.17 -27.50
CA MET A 27 7.85 -25.47 -27.93
C MET A 27 9.30 -25.53 -27.46
N ILE A 28 9.71 -26.42 -26.56
CA ILE A 28 10.45 -27.70 -26.76
C ILE A 28 11.04 -28.02 -25.36
N SER A 29 10.96 -29.20 -24.72
CA SER A 29 11.15 -30.59 -25.17
C SER A 29 10.48 -31.63 -24.25
N ASP A 30 9.92 -32.68 -24.85
CA ASP A 30 9.39 -33.89 -24.21
C ASP A 30 10.48 -34.78 -23.57
N ASP A 31 10.26 -35.26 -22.33
CA ASP A 31 10.18 -36.70 -22.05
C ASP A 31 9.56 -37.04 -20.67
N SER A 32 8.33 -37.59 -20.72
CA SER A 32 7.76 -38.64 -19.85
C SER A 32 7.25 -38.38 -18.40
N SER A 33 5.98 -38.78 -18.25
CA SER A 33 5.23 -39.28 -17.08
C SER A 33 4.73 -38.29 -16.02
N THR A 34 3.40 -38.14 -16.04
CA THR A 34 2.50 -37.64 -15.00
C THR A 34 2.87 -38.07 -13.58
N ASP A 35 3.25 -37.07 -12.78
CA ASP A 35 2.80 -36.86 -11.39
C ASP A 35 2.19 -35.44 -11.36
N ASP A 36 1.17 -35.20 -10.52
CA ASP A 36 0.73 -33.86 -10.13
C ASP A 36 1.87 -33.19 -9.33
N SER A 37 2.93 -32.81 -10.03
CA SER A 37 4.10 -32.14 -9.45
C SER A 37 3.89 -30.64 -9.51
N ASP A 38 4.03 -30.01 -8.35
CA ASP A 38 4.35 -28.60 -8.11
C ASP A 38 4.62 -27.83 -9.41
N MET A 39 3.70 -26.93 -9.77
CA MET A 39 3.91 -26.07 -10.93
C MET A 39 5.18 -25.27 -10.68
N GLU A 40 6.24 -25.57 -11.42
CA GLU A 40 7.54 -24.93 -11.26
C GLU A 40 7.43 -23.50 -11.79
N TRP A 41 7.03 -22.58 -10.92
CA TRP A 41 7.09 -21.15 -11.18
C TRP A 41 8.53 -20.68 -11.38
N ILE A 42 8.70 -19.68 -12.24
CA ILE A 42 9.98 -19.03 -12.47
C ILE A 42 10.23 -18.09 -11.28
N ASP A 43 11.41 -18.15 -10.71
CA ASP A 43 11.86 -17.16 -9.73
C ASP A 43 12.18 -15.84 -10.48
N PRO A 44 11.41 -14.75 -10.29
CA PRO A 44 11.60 -13.52 -11.03
C PRO A 44 12.83 -12.72 -10.55
N VAL A 45 13.51 -13.18 -9.50
CA VAL A 45 14.60 -12.48 -8.80
C VAL A 45 15.97 -13.06 -9.18
N ILE A 46 16.08 -13.79 -10.28
CA ILE A 46 17.33 -14.47 -10.63
C ILE A 46 18.46 -13.46 -10.90
N GLU A 47 19.59 -13.66 -10.21
CA GLU A 47 20.68 -12.66 -10.17
C GLU A 47 21.58 -12.68 -11.42
N ILE A 48 21.46 -13.71 -12.25
CA ILE A 48 22.39 -13.95 -13.35
C ILE A 48 21.90 -13.16 -14.57
N GLU A 49 22.65 -12.11 -14.93
CA GLU A 49 22.58 -11.51 -16.27
C GLU A 49 23.03 -12.53 -17.32
N ASP A 50 22.07 -13.10 -18.05
CA ASP A 50 22.32 -14.04 -19.12
C ASP A 50 21.34 -13.89 -20.29
N GLU A 51 21.26 -14.90 -21.16
CA GLU A 51 20.36 -14.86 -22.32
C GLU A 51 18.87 -14.97 -21.95
N ASN A 52 18.53 -15.31 -20.69
CA ASN A 52 17.17 -15.53 -20.19
C ASN A 52 16.72 -14.51 -19.13
N HIS A 53 17.64 -13.74 -18.52
CA HIS A 53 17.32 -12.66 -17.58
C HIS A 53 18.24 -11.46 -17.81
N SER A 54 17.65 -10.29 -18.09
CA SER A 54 18.39 -9.06 -18.36
C SER A 54 17.59 -7.85 -17.89
N HIS A 55 18.15 -7.07 -16.96
CA HIS A 55 17.55 -5.81 -16.49
C HIS A 55 17.52 -4.69 -17.56
N ASN A 56 18.12 -4.94 -18.72
CA ASN A 56 18.07 -4.04 -19.89
C ASN A 56 17.04 -4.46 -20.94
N ASP A 57 16.28 -5.54 -20.71
CA ASP A 57 15.22 -6.02 -21.60
C ASP A 57 13.87 -6.04 -20.86
N LEU A 58 13.04 -5.04 -21.14
CA LEU A 58 11.68 -4.91 -20.61
C LEU A 58 10.84 -6.17 -20.88
N LEU A 59 11.03 -6.83 -22.03
CA LEU A 59 10.24 -8.01 -22.39
C LEU A 59 10.65 -9.26 -21.60
N ALA A 60 11.86 -9.30 -21.03
CA ALA A 60 12.30 -10.37 -20.14
C ALA A 60 11.54 -10.37 -18.80
N HIS A 61 10.89 -9.25 -18.44
CA HIS A 61 10.12 -9.10 -17.20
C HIS A 61 8.63 -9.42 -17.36
N ARG A 62 8.19 -9.94 -18.52
CA ARG A 62 6.81 -10.45 -18.71
C ARG A 62 6.61 -11.78 -17.99
N LEU A 63 6.80 -11.75 -16.67
CA LEU A 63 6.70 -12.90 -15.78
C LEU A 63 5.49 -12.72 -14.88
N SER A 64 4.69 -13.78 -14.79
CA SER A 64 3.60 -13.89 -13.82
C SER A 64 3.34 -15.36 -13.54
N THR A 65 2.76 -15.66 -12.38
CA THR A 65 2.22 -16.98 -12.13
C THR A 65 0.97 -17.22 -12.98
N THR A 66 0.61 -18.49 -13.24
CA THR A 66 -0.50 -18.83 -14.15
C THR A 66 -1.87 -18.44 -13.62
N ASN A 67 -1.99 -18.26 -12.31
CA ASN A 67 -3.19 -17.76 -11.63
C ASN A 67 -3.30 -16.24 -11.66
N ALA A 68 -2.27 -15.51 -12.09
CA ALA A 68 -2.28 -14.06 -12.20
C ALA A 68 -2.64 -13.63 -13.62
N LYS A 69 -3.63 -12.74 -13.75
CA LYS A 69 -4.16 -12.28 -15.03
C LYS A 69 -4.18 -10.77 -15.13
N LEU A 70 -3.54 -10.22 -16.16
CA LEU A 70 -3.70 -8.80 -16.51
C LEU A 70 -5.12 -8.54 -17.03
N ILE A 71 -5.85 -7.67 -16.36
CA ILE A 71 -7.22 -7.26 -16.68
C ILE A 71 -7.24 -6.00 -17.54
N ASP A 72 -6.47 -4.98 -17.15
CA ASP A 72 -6.29 -3.74 -17.92
C ASP A 72 -4.96 -3.07 -17.60
N TYR A 73 -4.58 -2.11 -18.43
CA TYR A 73 -3.40 -1.27 -18.25
C TYR A 73 -3.70 0.16 -18.72
N HIS A 74 -3.14 1.14 -18.02
CA HIS A 74 -3.20 2.55 -18.40
C HIS A 74 -1.83 3.23 -18.21
N ASN A 75 -1.29 3.80 -19.29
CA ASN A 75 0.00 4.50 -19.33
C ASN A 75 -0.01 5.92 -18.74
N LEU A 76 -1.06 6.27 -18.00
CA LEU A 76 -1.29 7.59 -17.41
C LEU A 76 -1.18 8.84 -18.33
N ASN A 77 -1.31 8.71 -19.65
CA ASN A 77 -1.31 9.86 -20.53
C ASN A 77 -2.66 10.59 -20.57
N CYS A 78 -2.68 11.86 -20.18
CA CYS A 78 -3.90 12.66 -20.10
C CYS A 78 -4.37 13.22 -21.45
N ASP A 79 -3.45 13.84 -22.21
CA ASP A 79 -3.78 14.67 -23.38
C ASP A 79 -2.71 14.60 -24.49
N GLY A 80 -1.84 13.60 -24.44
CA GLY A 80 -0.71 13.44 -25.35
C GLY A 80 0.56 14.16 -24.86
N GLN A 81 0.55 14.76 -23.67
CA GLN A 81 1.68 15.48 -23.07
C GLN A 81 1.97 14.96 -21.66
N GLU A 82 3.25 14.82 -21.32
CA GLU A 82 3.71 14.43 -19.97
C GLU A 82 3.32 15.48 -18.92
N LYS A 83 3.44 16.77 -19.27
CA LYS A 83 3.19 17.90 -18.36
C LYS A 83 2.16 18.85 -18.95
N PRO A 84 1.37 19.54 -18.11
CA PRO A 84 0.46 20.58 -18.58
C PRO A 84 1.21 21.71 -19.29
N PRO A 85 0.56 22.42 -20.23
CA PRO A 85 1.06 23.69 -20.74
C PRO A 85 1.42 24.67 -19.60
N ALA A 86 2.52 25.41 -19.75
CA ALA A 86 3.01 26.40 -18.77
C ALA A 86 2.04 27.58 -18.49
N GLU A 87 0.87 27.58 -19.12
CA GLU A 87 -0.18 28.59 -19.01
C GLU A 87 -1.30 28.15 -18.05
N LEU A 88 -1.31 26.89 -17.60
CA LEU A 88 -2.24 26.37 -16.61
C LEU A 88 -1.80 26.79 -15.20
N ASP A 89 -2.77 27.24 -14.41
CA ASP A 89 -2.57 27.73 -13.04
C ASP A 89 -2.54 26.55 -12.06
N ASN A 90 -1.60 26.55 -11.10
CA ASN A 90 -1.34 25.51 -10.08
C ASN A 90 -2.45 25.34 -9.03
N VAL A 91 -3.66 25.81 -9.33
CA VAL A 91 -4.81 25.78 -8.43
C VAL A 91 -5.94 24.92 -8.99
N ALA A 92 -5.87 24.53 -10.26
CA ALA A 92 -6.93 23.77 -10.93
C ALA A 92 -6.35 22.65 -11.78
N GLY A 93 -7.03 21.51 -11.78
CA GLY A 93 -6.68 20.39 -12.65
C GLY A 93 -7.04 20.61 -14.11
N ARG A 94 -6.58 19.68 -14.94
CA ARG A 94 -6.88 19.59 -16.36
C ARG A 94 -7.70 18.33 -16.66
N PRO A 95 -8.75 18.41 -17.49
CA PRO A 95 -9.49 17.24 -17.94
C PRO A 95 -8.67 16.42 -18.95
N CYS A 96 -8.84 15.11 -18.93
CA CYS A 96 -8.14 14.18 -19.82
C CYS A 96 -9.05 13.62 -20.92
N LEU A 97 -8.43 13.06 -21.96
CA LEU A 97 -9.13 12.56 -23.14
C LEU A 97 -8.84 11.06 -23.33
N ASP A 98 -9.90 10.26 -23.41
CA ASP A 98 -9.80 8.79 -23.54
C ASP A 98 -8.96 8.32 -24.73
N GLU A 99 -8.84 9.14 -25.78
CA GLU A 99 -8.07 8.81 -26.99
C GLU A 99 -6.55 8.68 -26.74
N PHE A 100 -6.06 9.12 -25.58
CA PHE A 100 -4.66 8.97 -25.18
C PHE A 100 -4.41 7.79 -24.25
N LYS A 101 -5.43 7.04 -23.84
CA LYS A 101 -5.24 5.77 -23.13
C LYS A 101 -4.40 4.84 -24.00
N ASN A 102 -3.28 4.38 -23.44
CA ASN A 102 -2.33 3.48 -24.07
C ASN A 102 -1.73 4.03 -25.38
N VAL A 103 -1.60 5.36 -25.44
CA VAL A 103 -0.87 6.08 -26.48
C VAL A 103 0.21 6.90 -25.77
N GLY A 104 1.47 6.74 -26.16
CA GLY A 104 2.58 7.50 -25.56
C GLY A 104 2.45 9.03 -25.72
N PRO A 105 3.15 9.82 -24.89
CA PRO A 105 4.13 9.39 -23.88
C PRO A 105 3.49 8.94 -22.55
N THR A 106 4.21 8.16 -21.77
CA THR A 106 3.91 7.90 -20.35
C THR A 106 4.58 8.98 -19.51
N PRO A 107 3.86 9.71 -18.63
CA PRO A 107 4.46 10.80 -17.85
C PRO A 107 5.64 10.37 -16.96
N GLY A 108 5.67 9.10 -16.51
CA GLY A 108 6.73 8.56 -15.66
C GLY A 108 6.67 9.09 -14.22
N ASP A 109 7.47 8.49 -13.34
CA ASP A 109 7.56 8.78 -11.90
C ASP A 109 6.24 8.59 -11.12
N ASN A 110 5.46 7.61 -11.52
CA ASN A 110 4.25 7.25 -10.79
C ASN A 110 4.67 6.63 -9.45
N SER A 111 3.95 6.91 -8.38
CA SER A 111 4.31 6.43 -7.05
C SER A 111 3.11 5.80 -6.36
N GLU A 112 2.61 6.42 -5.30
CA GLU A 112 1.47 5.94 -4.53
C GLU A 112 0.22 5.84 -5.39
N ILE A 113 -0.54 4.77 -5.18
CA ILE A 113 -1.91 4.63 -5.67
C ILE A 113 -2.82 4.41 -4.46
N THR A 114 -3.95 5.10 -4.45
CA THR A 114 -4.99 4.97 -3.44
C THR A 114 -6.34 4.86 -4.16
N ILE A 115 -7.22 3.98 -3.66
CA ILE A 115 -8.53 3.77 -4.25
C ILE A 115 -9.62 4.01 -3.20
N GLU A 116 -10.72 4.61 -3.63
CA GLU A 116 -11.86 4.86 -2.76
C GLU A 116 -13.14 4.70 -3.58
N GLY A 117 -14.20 4.18 -2.97
CA GLY A 117 -15.47 3.98 -3.67
C GLY A 117 -16.46 3.04 -2.99
N ASN A 118 -17.63 2.92 -3.60
CA ASN A 118 -18.66 1.97 -3.20
C ASN A 118 -18.50 0.62 -3.94
N PHE A 119 -17.34 -0.02 -3.77
CA PHE A 119 -16.94 -1.24 -4.47
C PHE A 119 -17.98 -2.36 -4.40
N MET A 120 -18.55 -2.59 -3.21
CA MET A 120 -19.54 -3.66 -2.99
C MET A 120 -20.90 -3.41 -3.66
N GLU A 121 -21.13 -2.19 -4.15
CA GLU A 121 -22.29 -1.80 -4.95
C GLU A 121 -21.96 -1.78 -6.45
N ASP A 122 -20.86 -2.43 -6.84
CA ASP A 122 -20.31 -2.41 -8.20
C ASP A 122 -20.08 -0.99 -8.72
N CYS A 123 -19.64 -0.09 -7.82
CA CYS A 123 -19.31 1.28 -8.14
C CYS A 123 -20.49 2.07 -8.74
N GLU A 124 -21.72 1.80 -8.29
CA GLU A 124 -22.90 2.52 -8.75
C GLU A 124 -22.75 4.03 -8.50
N ILE A 125 -22.93 4.84 -9.56
CA ILE A 125 -23.04 6.30 -9.44
C ILE A 125 -24.51 6.66 -9.30
N TYR A 126 -24.86 7.24 -8.16
CA TYR A 126 -26.22 7.59 -7.80
C TYR A 126 -26.72 8.86 -8.50
N ALA A 127 -28.04 9.05 -8.49
CA ALA A 127 -28.68 10.17 -9.18
C ALA A 127 -28.31 11.57 -8.63
N ASP A 128 -27.80 11.64 -7.40
CA ASP A 128 -27.27 12.85 -6.78
C ASP A 128 -25.78 13.09 -7.07
N GLY A 129 -25.13 12.19 -7.82
CA GLY A 129 -23.72 12.25 -8.19
C GLY A 129 -22.76 11.61 -7.19
N THR A 130 -23.28 11.03 -6.09
CA THR A 130 -22.47 10.26 -5.14
C THR A 130 -22.20 8.84 -5.63
N GLY A 131 -21.26 8.14 -4.99
CA GLY A 131 -20.81 6.80 -5.41
C GLY A 131 -19.75 6.85 -6.51
N GLY A 132 -19.62 5.74 -7.25
CA GLY A 132 -18.50 5.49 -8.14
C GLY A 132 -17.25 5.02 -7.39
N CYS A 133 -16.29 4.48 -8.15
CA CYS A 133 -14.98 4.10 -7.63
C CYS A 133 -13.89 4.81 -8.42
N TYR A 134 -12.93 5.36 -7.69
CA TYR A 134 -11.85 6.15 -8.27
C TYR A 134 -10.51 5.69 -7.71
N ALA A 135 -9.50 5.70 -8.58
CA ALA A 135 -8.12 5.61 -8.18
C ALA A 135 -7.47 6.98 -8.32
N TYR A 136 -6.56 7.26 -7.40
CA TYR A 136 -5.72 8.44 -7.42
C TYR A 136 -4.29 7.95 -7.43
N VAL A 137 -3.50 8.44 -8.36
CA VAL A 137 -2.11 8.01 -8.55
C VAL A 137 -1.25 9.24 -8.46
N SER A 138 -0.30 9.28 -7.55
CA SER A 138 0.69 10.35 -7.54
C SER A 138 1.75 10.11 -8.60
N SER A 139 2.19 11.19 -9.21
CA SER A 139 3.25 11.25 -10.21
C SER A 139 4.12 12.47 -9.92
N TYR A 140 5.36 12.52 -10.41
CA TYR A 140 6.37 13.52 -10.00
C TYR A 140 5.84 14.92 -9.59
N ASN A 141 5.16 15.64 -10.50
CA ASN A 141 4.59 16.97 -10.23
C ASN A 141 3.07 17.01 -10.41
N GLN A 142 2.40 15.86 -10.46
CA GLN A 142 0.96 15.79 -10.66
C GLN A 142 0.35 14.60 -9.93
N PHE A 143 -0.97 14.56 -9.81
CA PHE A 143 -1.63 13.28 -9.59
C PHE A 143 -2.74 13.10 -10.61
N GLU A 144 -2.99 11.86 -10.95
CA GLU A 144 -4.00 11.41 -11.87
C GLU A 144 -5.24 10.94 -11.11
N ILE A 145 -6.42 11.29 -11.60
CA ILE A 145 -7.69 10.75 -11.12
C ILE A 145 -8.24 9.81 -12.19
N LEU A 146 -8.43 8.54 -11.85
CA LEU A 146 -8.97 7.52 -12.73
C LEU A 146 -10.36 7.08 -12.24
N ASP A 147 -11.30 6.93 -13.16
CA ASP A 147 -12.51 6.14 -12.97
C ASP A 147 -12.15 4.65 -13.12
N ILE A 148 -12.31 3.91 -12.02
CA ILE A 148 -12.05 2.47 -11.94
C ILE A 148 -13.33 1.66 -11.76
N SER A 149 -14.49 2.27 -12.02
CA SER A 149 -15.79 1.59 -11.90
C SER A 149 -15.85 0.34 -12.79
N ASN A 150 -15.14 0.33 -13.93
CA ASN A 150 -14.91 -0.86 -14.74
C ASN A 150 -13.42 -1.24 -14.72
N PRO A 151 -12.99 -2.22 -13.90
CA PRO A 151 -11.59 -2.63 -13.79
C PRO A 151 -10.92 -3.05 -15.11
N ASN A 152 -11.70 -3.59 -16.06
CA ASN A 152 -11.20 -3.94 -17.41
C ASN A 152 -11.19 -2.79 -18.41
N ASN A 153 -11.61 -1.59 -18.01
CA ASN A 153 -11.59 -0.38 -18.81
C ASN A 153 -11.46 0.87 -17.94
N ILE A 154 -10.34 0.99 -17.23
CA ILE A 154 -10.04 2.15 -16.40
C ILE A 154 -9.85 3.38 -17.28
N ARG A 155 -10.30 4.55 -16.83
CA ARG A 155 -10.30 5.80 -17.61
C ARG A 155 -9.77 6.95 -16.79
N MET A 156 -8.78 7.67 -17.31
CA MET A 156 -8.33 8.90 -16.68
C MET A 156 -9.33 10.04 -16.89
N LEU A 157 -9.73 10.69 -15.81
CA LEU A 157 -10.70 11.79 -15.80
C LEU A 157 -10.02 13.16 -15.84
N SER A 158 -9.01 13.35 -14.99
CA SER A 158 -8.27 14.59 -14.89
C SER A 158 -6.91 14.37 -14.23
N THR A 159 -6.06 15.40 -14.28
CA THR A 159 -4.88 15.50 -13.43
C THR A 159 -4.89 16.81 -12.66
N TYR A 160 -4.25 16.85 -11.50
CA TYR A 160 -3.85 18.09 -10.82
C TYR A 160 -2.34 18.22 -10.90
N TYR A 161 -1.82 19.43 -11.10
CA TYR A 161 -0.39 19.70 -11.23
C TYR A 161 0.08 20.74 -10.22
N ALA A 162 1.30 20.55 -9.71
CA ALA A 162 1.96 21.46 -8.79
C ALA A 162 3.40 21.76 -9.23
N GLU A 163 3.73 23.05 -9.38
CA GLU A 163 5.08 23.50 -9.77
C GLU A 163 6.14 23.43 -8.66
N VAL A 164 5.73 23.20 -7.40
CA VAL A 164 6.58 23.48 -6.22
C VAL A 164 7.53 22.35 -5.86
N ALA A 165 7.06 21.11 -5.71
CA ALA A 165 7.90 20.00 -5.28
C ALA A 165 7.19 18.66 -5.55
N ARG A 166 7.98 17.58 -5.47
CA ARG A 166 7.57 16.25 -5.92
C ARG A 166 6.40 15.72 -5.09
N MET A 167 5.41 15.15 -5.76
CA MET A 167 4.27 14.47 -5.17
C MET A 167 4.55 12.98 -5.07
N ILE A 168 5.07 12.53 -3.92
CA ILE A 168 5.42 11.12 -3.71
C ILE A 168 4.25 10.32 -3.14
N ASP A 169 3.45 10.94 -2.29
CA ASP A 169 2.37 10.28 -1.55
C ASP A 169 1.09 11.13 -1.57
N ILE A 170 -0.03 10.43 -1.75
CA ILE A 170 -1.38 10.97 -1.66
C ILE A 170 -2.27 10.08 -0.81
N LYS A 171 -3.21 10.72 -0.11
CA LYS A 171 -4.28 10.02 0.62
C LYS A 171 -5.62 10.66 0.38
N VAL A 172 -6.67 9.84 0.38
CA VAL A 172 -8.01 10.28 0.00
C VAL A 172 -8.99 10.00 1.13
N THR A 173 -9.95 10.90 1.31
CA THR A 173 -11.03 10.69 2.26
C THR A 173 -12.01 9.64 1.75
N LYS A 174 -12.57 8.83 2.65
CA LYS A 174 -13.56 7.78 2.32
C LYS A 174 -14.81 8.28 1.58
N ASP A 175 -15.14 9.57 1.67
CA ASP A 175 -16.24 10.18 0.93
C ASP A 175 -15.85 10.58 -0.51
N ASN A 176 -14.62 10.29 -0.92
CA ASN A 176 -14.06 10.54 -2.25
C ASN A 176 -13.98 12.02 -2.65
N ASN A 177 -14.03 12.96 -1.71
CA ASN A 177 -14.10 14.38 -2.04
C ASN A 177 -12.81 15.16 -1.85
N TRP A 178 -11.83 14.59 -1.16
CA TRP A 178 -10.63 15.32 -0.76
C TRP A 178 -9.37 14.47 -0.91
N VAL A 179 -8.34 15.06 -1.48
CA VAL A 179 -7.01 14.45 -1.63
C VAL A 179 -6.03 15.28 -0.82
N LEU A 180 -5.30 14.64 0.08
CA LEU A 180 -4.12 15.18 0.73
C LEU A 180 -2.90 14.84 -0.12
N VAL A 181 -2.12 15.87 -0.45
CA VAL A 181 -0.88 15.74 -1.21
C VAL A 181 0.28 16.15 -0.33
N ASN A 182 1.30 15.29 -0.25
CA ASN A 182 2.59 15.70 0.30
C ASN A 182 3.57 16.05 -0.82
N HIS A 183 4.21 17.21 -0.65
CA HIS A 183 5.30 17.66 -1.47
C HIS A 183 6.62 17.47 -0.72
N GLU A 184 7.48 16.61 -1.26
CA GLU A 184 8.79 16.31 -0.72
C GLU A 184 9.89 16.88 -1.63
N LEU A 185 10.85 17.58 -1.03
CA LEU A 185 12.09 17.97 -1.69
C LEU A 185 13.18 16.96 -1.33
N THR A 186 13.47 16.02 -2.23
CA THR A 186 14.44 14.95 -1.95
C THR A 186 15.88 15.38 -2.20
N ASN A 187 16.19 16.16 -3.25
CA ASN A 187 17.53 16.71 -3.46
C ASN A 187 17.60 17.80 -4.56
N SER A 188 18.03 19.02 -4.23
CA SER A 188 18.21 20.10 -5.22
C SER A 188 19.33 19.88 -6.26
N GLU A 189 20.21 18.88 -6.07
CA GLU A 189 21.22 18.47 -7.07
C GLU A 189 20.72 17.41 -8.06
N LEU A 190 19.68 16.64 -7.71
CA LEU A 190 19.08 15.60 -8.55
C LEU A 190 17.72 16.02 -9.13
N ASP A 191 17.02 16.96 -8.49
CA ASP A 191 15.77 17.56 -8.95
C ASP A 191 16.10 18.89 -9.67
N PRO A 192 16.28 18.92 -11.00
CA PRO A 192 16.44 20.18 -11.72
C PRO A 192 15.15 20.98 -11.58
N ILE A 193 15.23 22.06 -10.79
CA ILE A 193 14.17 23.05 -10.63
C ILE A 193 13.69 23.48 -12.02
N PRO A 194 12.43 23.20 -12.41
CA PRO A 194 11.91 23.60 -13.70
C PRO A 194 11.84 25.13 -13.74
N ASN A 195 12.80 25.73 -14.45
CA ASN A 195 13.02 27.16 -14.61
C ASN A 195 13.48 27.93 -13.35
N ASP A 196 14.43 28.83 -13.58
CA ASP A 196 15.02 29.81 -12.66
C ASP A 196 14.02 30.91 -12.26
N ASP A 197 12.73 30.57 -12.12
CA ASP A 197 11.72 31.48 -11.60
C ASP A 197 11.51 31.26 -10.09
N ASP A 198 11.18 32.35 -9.40
CA ASP A 198 11.01 32.39 -7.96
C ASP A 198 9.76 31.58 -7.47
N ALA A 199 9.07 30.81 -8.32
CA ALA A 199 7.86 30.07 -7.98
C ALA A 199 8.12 28.65 -7.44
N ASN A 200 9.26 28.04 -7.75
CA ASN A 200 9.67 26.78 -7.16
C ASN A 200 10.63 27.04 -5.98
N SER A 201 10.06 27.19 -4.79
CA SER A 201 10.82 27.56 -3.58
C SER A 201 11.65 26.42 -2.97
N GLY A 202 11.54 25.19 -3.48
CA GLY A 202 12.16 24.01 -2.86
C GLY A 202 11.70 23.79 -1.41
N ALA A 203 10.51 24.26 -1.04
CA ALA A 203 9.95 24.06 0.29
C ALA A 203 9.02 22.86 0.27
N ASN A 204 9.19 21.97 1.25
CA ASN A 204 8.21 20.94 1.55
C ASN A 204 6.83 21.61 1.78
N ARG A 205 5.76 20.90 1.45
CA ARG A 205 4.40 21.44 1.57
C ARG A 205 3.37 20.32 1.70
N LEU A 206 2.29 20.56 2.44
CA LEU A 206 1.07 19.76 2.34
C LEU A 206 0.00 20.56 1.61
N ASP A 207 -0.61 19.99 0.58
CA ASP A 207 -1.76 20.56 -0.11
C ASP A 207 -3.00 19.73 0.16
N VAL A 208 -4.15 20.39 0.29
CA VAL A 208 -5.46 19.74 0.29
C VAL A 208 -6.21 20.15 -0.97
N ILE A 209 -6.65 19.14 -1.71
CA ILE A 209 -7.28 19.28 -3.02
C ILE A 209 -8.72 18.79 -2.92
N TYR A 210 -9.67 19.64 -3.27
CA TYR A 210 -11.06 19.25 -3.44
C TYR A 210 -11.23 18.55 -4.79
N VAL A 211 -11.79 17.35 -4.77
CA VAL A 211 -12.01 16.49 -5.94
C VAL A 211 -13.46 16.03 -6.06
N GLY A 212 -14.41 16.72 -5.43
CA GLY A 212 -15.84 16.38 -5.55
C GLY A 212 -16.31 16.32 -7.01
N ASP A 213 -15.83 17.25 -7.84
CA ASP A 213 -15.81 17.07 -9.30
C ASP A 213 -14.47 16.45 -9.74
N LYS A 214 -14.51 15.16 -10.06
CA LYS A 214 -13.34 14.35 -10.47
C LYS A 214 -12.71 14.81 -11.79
N THR A 215 -13.37 15.71 -12.52
CA THR A 215 -12.85 16.26 -13.79
C THR A 215 -12.19 17.63 -13.64
N SER A 216 -12.29 18.24 -12.45
CA SER A 216 -11.79 19.59 -12.18
C SER A 216 -11.32 19.72 -10.72
N PRO A 217 -10.24 19.03 -10.33
CA PRO A 217 -9.72 19.12 -8.96
C PRO A 217 -9.22 20.54 -8.66
N VAL A 218 -9.37 21.00 -7.42
CA VAL A 218 -9.05 22.37 -7.01
C VAL A 218 -8.26 22.38 -5.71
N LYS A 219 -7.12 23.06 -5.66
CA LYS A 219 -6.40 23.27 -4.39
C LYS A 219 -7.18 24.23 -3.49
N VAL A 220 -7.50 23.78 -2.28
CA VAL A 220 -8.29 24.56 -1.32
C VAL A 220 -7.47 25.08 -0.14
N ALA A 221 -6.44 24.36 0.29
CA ALA A 221 -5.59 24.72 1.41
C ALA A 221 -4.15 24.26 1.18
N GLU A 222 -3.22 24.92 1.88
CA GLU A 222 -1.81 24.57 1.85
C GLU A 222 -1.15 24.82 3.21
N TRP A 223 -0.13 24.04 3.52
CA TRP A 223 0.74 24.23 4.67
C TRP A 223 2.20 24.23 4.23
N ASN A 224 2.83 25.39 4.33
CA ASN A 224 4.22 25.59 3.92
C ASN A 224 5.20 25.22 5.05
N ASN A 225 6.35 24.67 4.68
CA ASN A 225 7.50 24.41 5.56
C ASN A 225 7.36 23.25 6.58
N PRO A 226 6.84 22.05 6.22
CA PRO A 226 7.17 20.81 6.91
C PRO A 226 8.69 20.65 7.04
N PRO A 227 9.19 20.06 8.14
CA PRO A 227 10.62 19.98 8.39
C PRO A 227 11.42 19.33 7.25
N ALA A 228 10.95 18.22 6.66
CA ALA A 228 11.71 17.41 5.67
C ALA A 228 10.89 16.93 4.45
N GLY A 229 9.62 17.30 4.35
CA GLY A 229 8.66 16.52 3.56
C GLY A 229 8.24 15.36 4.43
N PHE A 230 6.95 15.10 4.55
CA PHE A 230 6.55 13.90 5.27
C PHE A 230 6.83 12.70 4.37
N HIS A 231 7.29 11.58 4.92
CA HIS A 231 7.10 10.30 4.24
C HIS A 231 5.60 9.91 4.34
N ASN A 232 5.24 8.67 4.01
CA ASN A 232 3.85 8.21 3.96
C ASN A 232 3.04 8.69 5.17
N GLN A 233 1.95 9.38 4.86
CA GLN A 233 1.08 10.07 5.80
C GLN A 233 -0.30 9.44 5.72
N ASP A 234 -1.13 9.67 6.73
CA ASP A 234 -2.53 9.27 6.64
C ASP A 234 -3.46 10.39 7.11
N LEU A 235 -4.76 10.21 6.91
CA LEU A 235 -5.78 11.15 7.33
C LEU A 235 -6.98 10.43 7.95
N ALA A 236 -7.73 11.14 8.78
CA ALA A 236 -9.01 10.63 9.26
C ALA A 236 -9.98 11.77 9.54
N VAL A 237 -11.27 11.47 9.32
CA VAL A 237 -12.38 12.39 9.59
C VAL A 237 -13.08 11.98 10.89
N TYR A 238 -13.26 12.94 11.80
CA TYR A 238 -13.85 12.77 13.12
C TYR A 238 -15.17 13.53 13.18
N CYS A 239 -16.29 12.80 13.12
CA CYS A 239 -17.65 13.39 13.21
C CYS A 239 -18.28 13.26 14.60
N ASP A 240 -17.56 12.68 15.55
CA ASP A 240 -17.95 12.42 16.94
C ASP A 240 -17.12 13.25 17.94
N TRP A 241 -16.22 14.09 17.45
CA TRP A 241 -15.41 14.99 18.24
C TRP A 241 -15.94 16.41 18.10
N ASP A 242 -16.29 17.04 19.23
CA ASP A 242 -16.76 18.43 19.28
C ASP A 242 -15.69 19.27 19.99
N PRO A 243 -15.05 20.25 19.31
CA PRO A 243 -14.07 21.12 19.91
C PRO A 243 -14.72 22.04 20.95
N ALA A 244 -14.12 22.13 22.13
CA ALA A 244 -14.53 23.05 23.17
C ALA A 244 -14.43 24.49 22.62
N LEU A 245 -15.45 25.30 22.94
CA LEU A 245 -15.51 26.73 22.60
C LEU A 245 -14.31 27.50 23.18
N ASP A 246 -13.18 27.49 22.48
CA ASP A 246 -12.01 28.33 22.72
C ASP A 246 -12.21 29.66 21.97
N PRO A 247 -11.92 30.85 22.55
CA PRO A 247 -11.93 32.11 21.79
C PRO A 247 -11.05 32.13 20.51
N THR A 248 -10.12 31.19 20.33
CA THR A 248 -9.35 30.98 19.09
C THR A 248 -10.05 30.06 18.07
N ASN A 249 -10.94 29.16 18.52
CA ASN A 249 -11.70 28.20 17.70
C ASN A 249 -13.23 28.40 17.81
N ALA A 250 -13.69 29.56 18.30
CA ALA A 250 -15.11 29.89 18.54
C ALA A 250 -15.96 30.01 17.25
N TRP A 251 -15.41 29.56 16.13
CA TRP A 251 -15.96 29.63 14.78
C TRP A 251 -16.04 28.24 14.11
N ASP A 252 -15.65 27.18 14.81
CA ASP A 252 -15.67 25.81 14.33
C ASP A 252 -17.03 25.18 14.69
N GLU A 253 -18.03 25.37 13.82
CA GLU A 253 -19.40 24.84 13.98
C GLU A 253 -19.63 23.57 13.13
N GLU A 254 -18.56 22.89 12.73
CA GLU A 254 -18.59 21.77 11.79
C GLU A 254 -19.06 20.47 12.46
N ASP A 255 -19.78 19.64 11.71
CA ASP A 255 -20.20 18.31 12.18
C ASP A 255 -19.07 17.27 12.08
N CYS A 256 -18.04 17.52 11.27
CA CYS A 256 -16.93 16.60 11.02
C CYS A 256 -15.59 17.35 10.87
N HIS A 257 -14.54 16.76 11.43
CA HIS A 257 -13.23 17.38 11.61
C HIS A 257 -12.12 16.54 10.96
N LEU A 258 -11.30 17.14 10.11
CA LEU A 258 -10.17 16.46 9.46
C LEU A 258 -8.89 16.54 10.31
N PHE A 259 -8.29 15.38 10.54
CA PHE A 259 -6.95 15.23 11.10
C PHE A 259 -6.01 14.59 10.09
N LEU A 260 -4.76 15.04 10.07
CA LEU A 260 -3.69 14.52 9.22
C LEU A 260 -2.55 13.99 10.09
N PHE A 261 -1.92 12.90 9.68
CA PHE A 261 -0.90 12.19 10.43
C PHE A 261 0.39 12.09 9.59
N GLY A 262 1.22 13.12 9.66
CA GLY A 262 2.45 13.21 8.88
C GLY A 262 3.61 12.45 9.52
N ALA A 263 4.35 11.68 8.73
CA ALA A 263 5.54 10.96 9.19
C ALA A 263 6.82 11.78 8.96
N ASP A 264 7.46 12.32 10.01
CA ASP A 264 8.67 13.14 9.87
C ASP A 264 9.93 12.26 9.88
N PRO A 265 10.61 12.10 8.73
CA PRO A 265 11.70 11.15 8.58
C PRO A 265 13.03 11.65 9.13
N TYR A 266 13.15 12.87 9.66
CA TYR A 266 14.48 13.35 10.05
C TYR A 266 15.17 12.44 11.09
N PRO A 267 16.33 11.84 10.75
CA PRO A 267 17.08 11.05 11.70
C PRO A 267 17.69 11.98 12.74
N GLU A 268 17.52 11.64 14.03
CA GLU A 268 18.49 11.76 15.13
C GLU A 268 17.81 12.08 16.47
N MET A 269 18.27 11.39 17.52
CA MET A 269 17.97 11.67 18.92
C MET A 269 18.62 12.96 19.46
N VAL A 270 19.27 13.77 18.61
CA VAL A 270 20.10 14.90 19.04
C VAL A 270 19.53 16.23 18.53
N GLU A 271 19.14 17.05 19.50
CA GLU A 271 18.79 18.45 19.33
C GLU A 271 19.98 19.24 18.73
N GLY A 272 19.85 19.71 17.48
CA GLY A 272 20.73 20.76 16.97
C GLY A 272 20.95 20.83 15.46
N SER A 273 20.20 21.71 14.78
CA SER A 273 20.71 22.75 13.85
C SER A 273 19.61 23.39 13.00
N SER A 274 18.41 22.80 12.91
CA SER A 274 17.28 23.33 12.11
C SER A 274 16.27 24.19 12.88
N GLY A 275 16.34 24.25 14.22
CA GLY A 275 15.41 25.06 15.02
C GLY A 275 14.01 24.46 15.23
N THR A 276 13.77 23.23 14.80
CA THR A 276 12.54 22.47 15.06
C THR A 276 12.75 21.49 16.20
N PHE A 277 11.92 21.59 17.25
CA PHE A 277 12.12 20.88 18.54
C PHE A 277 11.51 19.46 18.62
N TYR A 278 10.85 18.95 17.57
CA TYR A 278 10.10 17.68 17.60
C TYR A 278 10.31 16.84 16.33
N LYS A 279 10.36 15.51 16.47
CA LYS A 279 10.67 14.49 15.45
C LYS A 279 9.69 13.31 15.56
N GLY A 280 9.40 12.59 14.49
CA GLY A 280 8.43 11.48 14.50
C GLY A 280 7.04 11.87 13.96
N THR A 281 5.99 11.21 14.43
CA THR A 281 4.63 11.46 13.94
C THR A 281 4.17 12.86 14.34
N GLN A 282 3.72 13.65 13.37
CA GLN A 282 3.11 14.96 13.61
C GLN A 282 1.62 14.89 13.29
N VAL A 283 0.79 15.35 14.21
CA VAL A 283 -0.67 15.36 13.99
C VAL A 283 -1.13 16.77 13.72
N PHE A 284 -1.84 16.95 12.61
CA PHE A 284 -2.40 18.20 12.16
C PHE A 284 -3.92 18.19 12.27
N TYR A 285 -4.48 19.38 12.47
CA TYR A 285 -5.90 19.64 12.49
C TYR A 285 -6.23 20.72 11.48
N VAL A 286 -7.38 20.57 10.82
CA VAL A 286 -7.97 21.54 9.90
C VAL A 286 -9.10 22.30 10.61
N PRO A 287 -8.88 23.55 11.03
CA PRO A 287 -9.93 24.36 11.64
C PRO A 287 -10.99 24.74 10.62
N ARG A 288 -12.25 24.87 11.08
CA ARG A 288 -13.42 25.29 10.27
C ARG A 288 -13.84 24.31 9.18
N GLY A 289 -13.31 23.08 9.23
CA GLY A 289 -13.74 21.93 8.45
C GLY A 289 -13.89 22.17 6.96
N TRP A 290 -14.62 21.26 6.33
CA TRP A 290 -14.71 21.12 4.89
C TRP A 290 -15.57 22.19 4.22
N GLU A 291 -16.60 22.69 4.91
CA GLU A 291 -17.51 23.70 4.33
C GLU A 291 -16.79 25.03 4.07
N SER A 292 -15.83 25.40 4.94
CA SER A 292 -15.02 26.60 4.75
C SER A 292 -14.11 26.54 3.52
N TRP A 293 -13.82 25.33 3.03
CA TRP A 293 -12.89 25.06 1.93
C TRP A 293 -13.58 24.81 0.58
N MET A 294 -14.92 24.81 0.53
CA MET A 294 -15.64 24.63 -0.72
C MET A 294 -15.26 25.71 -1.75
N PRO A 295 -14.83 25.33 -2.99
CA PRO A 295 -14.37 26.28 -4.01
C PRO A 295 -15.40 27.34 -4.44
N THR A 296 -16.67 27.14 -4.10
CA THR A 296 -17.78 28.05 -4.42
C THR A 296 -17.99 29.17 -3.39
N ASN A 297 -17.19 29.21 -2.32
CA ASN A 297 -17.24 30.27 -1.32
C ASN A 297 -16.79 31.62 -1.92
N ASN A 298 -17.27 32.74 -1.35
CA ASN A 298 -16.94 34.08 -1.86
C ASN A 298 -15.65 34.64 -1.24
N GLU A 299 -15.05 35.68 -1.86
CA GLU A 299 -13.77 36.29 -1.42
C GLU A 299 -13.72 36.70 0.07
N GLU A 300 -14.87 36.99 0.70
CA GLU A 300 -14.94 37.36 2.12
C GLU A 300 -14.90 36.12 3.04
N GLN A 301 -15.40 34.97 2.57
CA GLN A 301 -15.29 33.65 3.19
C GLN A 301 -13.96 32.95 2.88
N ASP A 302 -13.35 33.23 1.73
CA ASP A 302 -12.04 32.67 1.33
C ASP A 302 -10.88 33.15 2.24
N ASN A 303 -11.01 34.35 2.81
CA ASN A 303 -10.02 34.95 3.71
C ASN A 303 -10.14 34.44 5.16
N MET A 304 -11.05 33.51 5.41
CA MET A 304 -11.42 33.02 6.73
C MET A 304 -10.76 31.65 7.02
N SER A 305 -9.42 31.64 7.09
CA SER A 305 -8.54 30.53 7.55
C SER A 305 -8.64 29.22 6.75
N ARG A 306 -7.87 29.14 5.66
CA ARG A 306 -7.46 27.89 5.00
C ARG A 306 -6.22 27.25 5.68
N GLU A 307 -6.13 27.40 6.99
CA GLU A 307 -4.94 27.04 7.75
C GLU A 307 -4.96 25.56 8.14
N ILE A 308 -3.79 24.94 8.15
CA ILE A 308 -3.55 23.64 8.78
C ILE A 308 -2.68 23.90 9.99
N ILE A 309 -3.11 23.44 11.17
CA ILE A 309 -2.41 23.69 12.43
C ILE A 309 -1.93 22.40 13.07
N ARG A 310 -0.76 22.44 13.72
CA ARG A 310 -0.27 21.28 14.49
C ARG A 310 -1.10 21.12 15.76
N TRP A 311 -1.64 19.91 15.95
CA TRP A 311 -2.52 19.57 17.07
C TRP A 311 -1.92 18.58 18.06
N GLY A 312 -1.05 17.69 17.58
CA GLY A 312 -0.45 16.61 18.37
C GLY A 312 0.91 16.18 17.84
N GLY A 313 1.53 15.22 18.52
CA GLY A 313 2.74 14.58 18.02
C GLY A 313 3.12 13.34 18.83
N TYR A 314 3.84 12.42 18.22
CA TYR A 314 4.34 11.23 18.90
C TYR A 314 5.78 10.93 18.48
N THR A 315 6.59 10.60 19.48
CA THR A 315 7.96 10.12 19.32
C THR A 315 8.17 8.98 20.32
N PRO A 316 8.73 7.84 19.89
CA PRO A 316 9.11 6.77 20.80
C PRO A 316 10.06 7.29 21.88
N GLU A 317 9.77 6.95 23.13
CA GLU A 317 10.68 7.23 24.23
C GLU A 317 12.02 6.50 24.04
N PRO A 318 13.18 7.16 24.14
CA PRO A 318 14.47 6.53 23.81
C PRO A 318 14.79 5.21 24.52
N TYR A 319 14.31 5.03 25.75
CA TYR A 319 14.54 3.80 26.51
C TYR A 319 13.68 2.63 26.01
N THR A 320 12.65 2.87 25.20
CA THR A 320 11.78 1.83 24.63
C THR A 320 12.28 1.33 23.28
N THR A 321 13.28 1.98 22.66
CA THR A 321 13.81 1.56 21.35
C THR A 321 14.92 0.52 21.43
N CYS A 322 15.44 0.21 22.62
CA CYS A 322 16.65 -0.63 22.79
C CYS A 322 17.88 -0.14 22.00
N GLY A 323 17.98 1.16 21.69
CA GLY A 323 19.08 1.72 20.89
C GLY A 323 18.81 1.72 19.39
N GLY A 324 17.64 1.28 18.95
CA GLY A 324 17.16 1.50 17.60
C GLY A 324 16.99 2.99 17.29
N SER A 325 17.18 3.37 16.02
CA SER A 325 16.94 4.72 15.52
C SER A 325 15.49 5.15 15.68
N ILE A 326 15.27 6.46 15.64
CA ILE A 326 13.94 7.06 15.58
C ILE A 326 13.86 7.80 14.26
N PHE A 327 13.59 7.04 13.21
CA PHE A 327 13.31 7.53 11.87
C PHE A 327 11.89 7.09 11.57
N ASN A 328 10.93 8.02 11.59
CA ASN A 328 9.54 7.69 11.30
C ASN A 328 9.38 7.62 9.79
N HIS A 329 9.12 6.43 9.29
CA HIS A 329 8.95 6.22 7.87
C HIS A 329 7.48 6.39 7.49
N ASP A 330 6.61 5.49 7.94
CA ASP A 330 5.21 5.49 7.54
C ASP A 330 4.25 5.61 8.73
N ASN A 331 3.10 6.22 8.49
CA ASN A 331 1.93 6.13 9.36
C ASN A 331 0.74 5.56 8.57
N VAL A 332 0.05 4.57 9.14
CA VAL A 332 -1.22 4.06 8.61
C VAL A 332 -2.30 4.13 9.68
N TYR A 333 -3.40 4.79 9.36
CA TYR A 333 -4.59 4.92 10.19
C TYR A 333 -5.53 3.74 9.96
N PHE A 334 -6.05 3.18 11.04
CA PHE A 334 -7.11 2.18 10.97
C PHE A 334 -8.01 2.23 12.21
N VAL A 335 -9.20 1.63 12.10
CA VAL A 335 -10.10 1.42 13.23
C VAL A 335 -10.02 -0.04 13.61
N HIS A 336 -9.50 -0.33 14.80
CA HIS A 336 -9.31 -1.71 15.23
C HIS A 336 -10.66 -2.44 15.38
N PRO A 337 -10.88 -3.58 14.70
CA PRO A 337 -12.22 -4.17 14.54
C PRO A 337 -12.84 -4.64 15.86
N ILE A 338 -12.02 -5.01 16.86
CA ILE A 338 -12.52 -5.48 18.16
C ILE A 338 -12.70 -4.31 19.16
N THR A 339 -11.67 -3.48 19.32
CA THR A 339 -11.66 -2.44 20.36
C THR A 339 -12.34 -1.15 19.91
N GLN A 340 -12.56 -0.99 18.61
CA GLN A 340 -13.09 0.23 17.98
C GLN A 340 -12.23 1.48 18.25
N GLN A 341 -10.99 1.27 18.70
CA GLN A 341 -10.01 2.36 18.81
C GLN A 341 -9.59 2.78 17.41
N ARG A 342 -9.43 4.09 17.23
CA ARG A 342 -8.74 4.67 16.08
C ARG A 342 -7.26 4.66 16.39
N LEU A 343 -6.50 3.87 15.65
CA LEU A 343 -5.08 3.65 15.90
C LEU A 343 -4.26 4.10 14.70
N LEU A 344 -3.04 4.56 14.97
CA LEU A 344 -1.98 4.65 13.98
C LEU A 344 -1.03 3.46 14.16
N ALA A 345 -0.83 2.70 13.09
CA ALA A 345 0.33 1.83 12.92
C ALA A 345 1.48 2.67 12.38
N VAL A 346 2.48 2.89 13.23
CA VAL A 346 3.61 3.78 12.93
C VAL A 346 4.86 2.94 12.76
N SER A 347 5.47 3.08 11.58
CA SER A 347 6.70 2.41 11.19
C SER A 347 7.90 3.29 11.52
N TYR A 348 8.81 2.72 12.31
CA TYR A 348 10.09 3.34 12.59
C TYR A 348 11.24 2.43 12.20
N TRP A 349 12.23 2.98 11.51
CA TRP A 349 13.49 2.27 11.37
C TRP A 349 14.19 2.20 12.72
N GLY A 350 14.66 1.03 13.13
CA GLY A 350 15.29 0.87 14.44
C GLY A 350 14.29 0.70 15.59
N ALA A 351 13.30 1.58 15.70
CA ALA A 351 12.35 1.47 16.80
C ALA A 351 11.29 0.38 16.54
N GLY A 352 11.00 0.01 15.30
CA GLY A 352 10.01 -1.01 14.94
C GLY A 352 8.59 -0.46 14.87
N LEU A 353 7.60 -1.36 14.94
CA LEU A 353 6.18 -1.01 14.90
C LEU A 353 5.76 -0.35 16.21
N ARG A 354 5.03 0.75 16.13
CA ARG A 354 4.34 1.42 17.25
C ARG A 354 2.86 1.53 16.94
N LEU A 355 2.01 1.14 17.88
CA LEU A 355 0.56 1.35 17.81
C LEU A 355 0.20 2.49 18.76
N VAL A 356 -0.44 3.52 18.21
CA VAL A 356 -0.65 4.80 18.89
C VAL A 356 -2.14 5.18 18.83
N ASP A 357 -2.74 5.56 19.96
CA ASP A 357 -4.19 5.82 20.05
C ASP A 357 -4.54 7.26 19.70
N VAL A 358 -5.23 7.44 18.57
CA VAL A 358 -5.71 8.73 18.08
C VAL A 358 -7.23 8.87 18.22
N SER A 359 -7.89 8.01 18.98
CA SER A 359 -9.37 7.98 19.10
C SER A 359 -9.97 9.27 19.64
N THR A 360 -9.29 9.95 20.57
CA THR A 360 -9.83 11.14 21.23
C THR A 360 -8.83 12.30 21.15
N PRO A 361 -8.89 13.12 20.09
CA PRO A 361 -8.08 14.32 20.01
C PRO A 361 -8.29 15.23 21.23
N PRO A 362 -7.23 15.86 21.76
CA PRO A 362 -7.34 16.71 22.94
C PRO A 362 -8.10 17.99 22.59
N GLN A 363 -8.81 18.54 23.56
CA GLN A 363 -9.60 19.78 23.41
C GLN A 363 -8.72 21.04 23.29
N VAL A 364 -7.48 20.95 23.78
CA VAL A 364 -6.44 21.97 23.62
C VAL A 364 -5.30 21.28 22.90
N ALA A 365 -4.82 21.89 21.81
CA ALA A 365 -3.69 21.36 21.05
C ALA A 365 -2.51 21.02 21.97
N ASP A 366 -1.93 19.83 21.76
CA ASP A 366 -0.68 19.37 22.36
C ASP A 366 0.39 19.27 21.26
N PRO A 367 0.80 20.40 20.65
CA PRO A 367 1.71 20.39 19.49
C PRO A 367 3.12 19.86 19.81
N LEU A 368 3.39 19.58 21.08
CA LEU A 368 4.63 19.02 21.60
C LEU A 368 4.51 17.51 21.86
N GLY A 369 3.31 16.93 21.73
CA GLY A 369 3.10 15.49 21.91
C GLY A 369 3.36 14.97 23.31
N ILE A 370 3.19 15.81 24.35
CA ILE A 370 3.58 15.44 25.72
C ILE A 370 2.62 14.38 26.29
N ASN A 371 1.35 14.45 25.92
CA ASN A 371 0.29 13.59 26.45
C ASN A 371 -0.50 12.87 25.35
N TRP A 372 -0.47 13.39 24.11
CA TRP A 372 -1.26 12.83 23.02
C TRP A 372 -0.53 12.87 21.67
N PRO A 373 -0.61 11.80 20.88
CA PRO A 373 -1.30 10.52 21.19
C PRO A 373 -0.47 9.55 22.06
N PRO A 374 -1.11 8.78 22.97
CA PRO A 374 -0.42 7.78 23.78
C PRO A 374 -0.11 6.50 22.99
N GLU A 375 1.02 5.89 23.28
CA GLU A 375 1.34 4.55 22.75
C GLU A 375 0.53 3.47 23.45
N VAL A 376 -0.09 2.58 22.67
CA VAL A 376 -0.88 1.43 23.12
C VAL A 376 -0.02 0.18 23.22
N GLY A 377 0.74 -0.10 22.18
CA GLY A 377 1.56 -1.29 22.07
C GLY A 377 2.63 -1.11 21.00
N ARG A 378 3.52 -2.09 20.91
CA ARG A 378 4.62 -2.06 19.96
C ARG A 378 5.15 -3.46 19.66
N TRP A 379 5.85 -3.59 18.54
CA TRP A 379 6.63 -4.77 18.22
C TRP A 379 8.04 -4.32 17.83
N MET A 380 9.06 -4.99 18.37
CA MET A 380 10.46 -4.54 18.49
C MET A 380 10.66 -3.36 19.44
N GLY A 381 11.73 -3.42 20.23
CA GLY A 381 12.02 -2.50 21.32
C GLY A 381 12.08 -3.14 22.72
N CYS A 382 12.34 -2.30 23.72
CA CYS A 382 12.59 -2.68 25.10
C CYS A 382 11.29 -2.74 25.91
N PRO A 383 11.10 -3.75 26.77
CA PRO A 383 9.97 -3.76 27.70
C PRO A 383 10.06 -2.56 28.66
N SER A 384 8.93 -1.91 28.89
CA SER A 384 8.79 -0.81 29.86
C SER A 384 8.43 -1.30 31.28
N ALA A 385 8.25 -2.60 31.48
CA ALA A 385 7.89 -3.22 32.77
C ALA A 385 8.54 -4.61 32.93
N ASP A 386 8.72 -5.05 34.18
CA ASP A 386 9.40 -6.31 34.55
C ASP A 386 8.64 -7.59 34.10
N GLU A 387 7.34 -7.47 33.80
CA GLU A 387 6.50 -8.53 33.23
C GLU A 387 6.36 -8.43 31.69
N GLY A 388 7.12 -7.52 31.06
CA GLY A 388 6.90 -7.02 29.70
C GLY A 388 7.05 -8.03 28.56
N TRP A 389 6.50 -7.67 27.39
CA TRP A 389 6.36 -8.50 26.17
C TRP A 389 6.04 -9.98 26.43
N TYR A 390 5.24 -10.21 27.48
CA TYR A 390 4.68 -11.47 27.98
C TYR A 390 5.48 -12.31 29.00
N GLY A 391 6.53 -11.75 29.64
CA GLY A 391 7.22 -12.34 30.79
C GLY A 391 8.56 -11.66 31.11
N PRO A 392 9.27 -12.03 32.20
CA PRO A 392 10.56 -11.40 32.54
C PRO A 392 11.67 -11.64 31.50
N ASP A 393 11.48 -12.62 30.61
CA ASP A 393 12.35 -12.92 29.48
C ASP A 393 11.77 -12.35 28.16
N GLY A 394 10.90 -11.32 28.25
CA GLY A 394 10.04 -10.76 27.19
C GLY A 394 10.72 -10.47 25.86
N GLY A 395 10.40 -11.31 24.87
CA GLY A 395 10.96 -11.29 23.53
C GLY A 395 10.37 -10.22 22.63
N GLY A 396 10.55 -8.94 22.97
CA GLY A 396 10.15 -7.81 22.10
C GLY A 396 10.69 -7.90 20.67
N HIS A 397 11.77 -8.68 20.48
CA HIS A 397 12.35 -9.08 19.19
C HIS A 397 12.24 -10.59 18.95
N ALA A 398 11.14 -11.24 19.36
CA ALA A 398 10.96 -12.69 19.23
C ALA A 398 12.15 -13.54 19.78
N ASN A 399 12.72 -13.13 20.92
CA ASN A 399 13.94 -13.70 21.53
C ASN A 399 15.25 -13.55 20.74
N MET A 400 15.24 -12.81 19.63
CA MET A 400 16.46 -12.43 18.93
C MET A 400 17.36 -11.60 19.85
N ASP A 401 18.65 -11.89 19.82
CA ASP A 401 19.63 -11.05 20.51
C ASP A 401 19.97 -9.79 19.67
N ALA A 402 20.80 -8.91 20.23
CA ALA A 402 21.20 -7.67 19.54
C ALA A 402 21.97 -7.93 18.24
N ASP A 403 22.71 -9.03 18.15
CA ASP A 403 23.50 -9.35 16.96
C ASP A 403 22.59 -9.91 15.85
N GLU A 404 21.51 -10.60 16.20
CA GLU A 404 20.51 -11.14 15.27
C GLU A 404 19.52 -10.06 14.80
N TRP A 405 18.99 -9.24 15.70
CA TRP A 405 17.94 -8.28 15.31
C TRP A 405 18.49 -7.08 14.55
N LEU A 406 19.70 -6.58 14.87
CA LEU A 406 20.36 -5.49 14.13
C LEU A 406 21.06 -5.97 12.85
N ASP A 407 20.96 -7.25 12.53
CA ASP A 407 21.54 -7.79 11.29
C ASP A 407 20.66 -7.39 10.11
N ALA A 408 21.07 -6.32 9.41
CA ALA A 408 20.41 -5.85 8.19
C ALA A 408 20.29 -6.95 7.10
N ASN A 409 21.10 -8.01 7.14
CA ASN A 409 20.99 -9.14 6.21
C ASN A 409 19.80 -10.06 6.52
N GLN A 410 19.21 -9.95 7.71
CA GLN A 410 18.09 -10.77 8.14
C GLN A 410 16.75 -10.04 8.06
N GLY A 411 16.74 -8.77 7.65
CA GLY A 411 15.53 -7.95 7.57
C GLY A 411 14.73 -7.87 8.86
N ASN A 412 15.43 -7.95 10.00
CA ASN A 412 14.85 -7.92 11.34
C ASN A 412 14.73 -6.48 11.90
N ASP A 413 15.19 -5.45 11.18
CA ASP A 413 15.21 -4.04 11.60
C ASP A 413 14.61 -3.13 10.49
N ASN A 414 14.68 -1.81 10.61
CA ASN A 414 14.31 -0.83 9.60
C ASN A 414 12.87 -0.94 9.09
N ILE A 415 11.89 -1.11 10.00
CA ILE A 415 10.48 -1.21 9.61
C ILE A 415 10.05 0.03 8.83
N HIS A 416 9.71 -0.23 7.57
CA HIS A 416 9.43 0.74 6.53
C HIS A 416 7.94 1.06 6.48
N TYR A 417 7.12 0.04 6.25
CA TYR A 417 5.67 0.17 6.21
C TYR A 417 4.99 -0.88 7.08
N ALA A 418 3.74 -0.60 7.41
CA ALA A 418 2.86 -1.46 8.18
C ALA A 418 1.46 -1.46 7.56
N VAL A 419 0.87 -2.63 7.39
CA VAL A 419 -0.48 -2.83 6.83
C VAL A 419 -1.31 -3.57 7.87
N PRO A 420 -2.10 -2.85 8.70
CA PRO A 420 -3.14 -3.45 9.52
C PRO A 420 -4.20 -4.10 8.63
N ASN A 421 -4.69 -5.27 9.00
CA ASN A 421 -5.81 -5.87 8.28
C ASN A 421 -7.12 -5.16 8.64
N ASP A 422 -7.95 -4.87 7.64
CA ASP A 422 -9.27 -4.28 7.90
C ASP A 422 -10.21 -5.24 8.64
N TYR A 423 -9.97 -6.55 8.53
CA TYR A 423 -10.92 -7.58 8.93
C TYR A 423 -10.32 -8.59 9.90
N LEU A 424 -11.22 -9.20 10.69
CA LEU A 424 -10.86 -10.37 11.48
C LEU A 424 -10.84 -11.62 10.61
N ILE A 425 -9.81 -12.42 10.81
CA ILE A 425 -9.56 -13.66 10.08
C ILE A 425 -9.72 -14.85 11.02
N CYS A 426 -10.32 -15.93 10.52
CA CYS A 426 -10.33 -17.22 11.19
C CYS A 426 -10.23 -18.36 10.17
N SER A 427 -9.14 -19.11 10.15
CA SER A 427 -9.01 -20.31 9.29
C SER A 427 -9.34 -20.09 7.80
N GLY A 428 -8.80 -19.02 7.21
CA GLY A 428 -8.98 -18.70 5.79
C GLY A 428 -10.33 -18.05 5.42
N ILE A 429 -11.12 -17.65 6.42
CA ILE A 429 -12.33 -16.84 6.21
C ILE A 429 -12.23 -15.51 6.96
N SER A 430 -13.13 -14.58 6.64
CA SER A 430 -13.39 -13.40 7.46
C SER A 430 -14.86 -13.11 7.65
N GLU A 431 -15.14 -11.97 8.29
CA GLU A 431 -16.49 -11.48 8.55
C GLU A 431 -17.28 -11.13 7.28
N PHE A 432 -16.62 -11.08 6.11
CA PHE A 432 -17.25 -10.87 4.80
C PHE A 432 -17.88 -12.15 4.23
N ASP A 433 -17.37 -13.31 4.65
CA ASP A 433 -17.86 -14.59 4.18
C ASP A 433 -19.22 -14.94 4.82
N PRO A 434 -20.13 -15.62 4.10
CA PRO A 434 -21.38 -16.09 4.67
C PRO A 434 -21.14 -16.97 5.91
N VAL A 435 -21.86 -16.68 7.00
CA VAL A 435 -21.73 -17.41 8.28
C VAL A 435 -21.91 -18.94 8.14
N GLU A 436 -22.66 -19.37 7.14
CA GLU A 436 -22.86 -20.79 6.82
C GLU A 436 -21.63 -21.51 6.25
N ASP A 437 -20.69 -20.75 5.69
CA ASP A 437 -19.41 -21.24 5.16
C ASP A 437 -18.31 -21.23 6.23
N TRP A 438 -18.58 -20.63 7.40
CA TRP A 438 -17.59 -20.51 8.47
C TRP A 438 -17.19 -21.88 9.03
N PRO A 439 -15.88 -22.16 9.15
CA PRO A 439 -15.37 -23.36 9.81
C PRO A 439 -15.90 -23.48 11.25
N SER A 440 -16.16 -24.71 11.70
CA SER A 440 -16.75 -24.94 13.03
C SER A 440 -15.91 -24.42 14.20
N ASN A 441 -14.59 -24.30 14.01
CA ASN A 441 -13.66 -23.72 14.96
C ASN A 441 -13.70 -22.18 14.99
N CYS A 442 -14.40 -21.52 14.07
CA CYS A 442 -14.68 -20.08 14.11
C CYS A 442 -15.97 -19.75 14.88
N GLY A 443 -16.78 -20.77 15.22
CA GLY A 443 -17.97 -20.60 16.05
C GLY A 443 -18.96 -19.59 15.47
N THR A 444 -19.42 -18.66 16.32
CA THR A 444 -20.34 -17.58 15.91
C THR A 444 -19.66 -16.21 15.77
N GLY A 445 -18.34 -16.15 15.62
CA GLY A 445 -17.57 -14.92 15.52
C GLY A 445 -16.64 -14.68 16.71
N PHE A 446 -15.96 -13.52 16.73
CA PHE A 446 -14.95 -13.19 17.75
C PHE A 446 -15.51 -13.11 19.18
N GLU A 447 -16.82 -12.89 19.35
CA GLU A 447 -17.49 -12.89 20.65
C GLU A 447 -17.85 -14.29 21.17
N ASP A 448 -17.64 -15.35 20.38
CA ASP A 448 -17.94 -16.72 20.80
C ASP A 448 -17.08 -17.09 22.03
N PRO A 449 -17.68 -17.56 23.14
CA PRO A 449 -16.96 -17.80 24.40
C PRO A 449 -15.97 -18.97 24.34
N VAL A 450 -16.05 -19.81 23.31
CA VAL A 450 -15.18 -20.98 23.12
C VAL A 450 -14.26 -20.77 21.92
N TYR A 451 -14.81 -20.26 20.81
CA TYR A 451 -14.14 -20.19 19.52
C TYR A 451 -13.70 -18.78 19.13
N GLY A 452 -14.12 -17.74 19.87
CA GLY A 452 -13.77 -16.35 19.61
C GLY A 452 -12.25 -16.10 19.63
N VAL A 453 -11.52 -16.93 20.39
CA VAL A 453 -10.05 -16.94 20.42
C VAL A 453 -9.41 -17.31 19.08
N ASN A 454 -10.14 -17.84 18.10
CA ASN A 454 -9.58 -18.18 16.80
C ASN A 454 -9.70 -17.04 15.78
N TRP A 455 -10.46 -15.99 16.11
CA TRP A 455 -10.53 -14.78 15.30
C TRP A 455 -9.35 -13.87 15.61
N ARG A 456 -8.65 -13.47 14.56
CA ARG A 456 -7.38 -12.76 14.66
C ARG A 456 -7.37 -11.52 13.80
N HIS A 457 -6.80 -10.46 14.35
CA HIS A 457 -6.41 -9.28 13.61
C HIS A 457 -4.89 -9.31 13.45
N TYR A 458 -4.42 -9.11 12.23
CA TYR A 458 -3.00 -9.10 11.90
C TYR A 458 -2.56 -7.71 11.44
N THR A 459 -1.31 -7.39 11.72
CA THR A 459 -0.59 -6.28 11.10
C THR A 459 0.65 -6.85 10.44
N TYR A 460 0.78 -6.59 9.14
CA TYR A 460 1.91 -7.02 8.34
C TYR A 460 2.92 -5.89 8.28
N ILE A 461 4.19 -6.18 8.47
CA ILE A 461 5.24 -5.17 8.44
C ILE A 461 6.40 -5.67 7.62
N ALA A 462 7.09 -4.76 6.96
CA ALA A 462 8.28 -5.10 6.20
C ALA A 462 9.38 -4.06 6.43
N PRO A 463 10.65 -4.47 6.31
CA PRO A 463 11.77 -3.58 6.45
C PRO A 463 12.15 -2.94 5.11
N GLU A 464 12.83 -1.78 5.15
CA GLU A 464 13.47 -1.18 3.98
C GLU A 464 14.99 -1.11 4.12
N TYR A 465 15.65 -1.50 3.04
CA TYR A 465 17.09 -1.38 2.90
C TYR A 465 17.43 -0.81 1.52
N GLY A 466 17.88 0.45 1.50
CA GLY A 466 18.24 1.18 0.27
C GLY A 466 19.28 0.46 -0.60
N SER A 467 20.18 -0.33 -0.01
CA SER A 467 20.94 -1.39 -0.70
C SER A 467 21.58 -2.29 0.38
N ASN A 468 21.41 -3.60 0.28
CA ASN A 468 22.17 -4.54 1.08
C ASN A 468 22.53 -5.77 0.22
N ASP A 469 23.63 -6.44 0.56
CA ASP A 469 24.09 -7.61 -0.19
C ASP A 469 23.23 -8.88 0.07
N ASN A 470 22.11 -8.79 0.78
CA ASN A 470 21.27 -9.92 1.17
C ASN A 470 19.81 -9.48 1.27
N HIS A 471 19.24 -9.15 0.11
CA HIS A 471 17.85 -8.75 -0.01
C HIS A 471 16.96 -9.99 0.08
N THR A 472 15.93 -9.92 0.91
CA THR A 472 15.07 -11.09 1.18
C THR A 472 13.59 -10.81 1.01
N GLY A 473 13.18 -9.54 0.87
CA GLY A 473 11.76 -9.20 0.82
C GLY A 473 10.99 -9.72 2.02
N TYR A 474 11.56 -9.60 3.24
CA TYR A 474 10.89 -10.12 4.43
C TYR A 474 9.58 -9.38 4.67
N VAL A 475 8.54 -10.14 4.99
CA VAL A 475 7.28 -9.65 5.53
C VAL A 475 7.01 -10.40 6.83
N TRP A 476 6.75 -9.66 7.90
CA TRP A 476 6.47 -10.21 9.22
C TRP A 476 4.99 -10.06 9.54
N THR A 477 4.38 -11.13 10.03
CA THR A 477 2.97 -11.13 10.43
C THR A 477 2.88 -11.04 11.94
N ILE A 478 2.34 -9.92 12.42
CA ILE A 478 2.20 -9.61 13.83
C ILE A 478 0.73 -9.78 14.21
N ASP A 479 0.43 -10.64 15.18
CA ASP A 479 -0.90 -10.70 15.80
C ASP A 479 -1.08 -9.44 16.64
N THR A 480 -2.05 -8.63 16.26
CA THR A 480 -2.43 -7.37 16.90
C THR A 480 -3.90 -7.39 17.36
N THR A 481 -4.48 -8.59 17.53
CA THR A 481 -5.85 -8.83 18.05
C THR A 481 -6.09 -8.12 19.38
N ASP A 482 -5.07 -8.11 20.24
CA ASP A 482 -4.97 -7.15 21.34
C ASP A 482 -3.86 -6.13 20.98
N PRO A 483 -4.20 -4.89 20.62
CA PRO A 483 -3.21 -3.92 20.16
C PRO A 483 -2.23 -3.49 21.27
N ALA A 484 -2.54 -3.74 22.55
CA ALA A 484 -1.59 -3.50 23.65
C ALA A 484 -0.52 -4.61 23.75
N LYS A 485 -0.68 -5.66 22.95
CA LYS A 485 -0.07 -6.96 23.10
C LYS A 485 0.38 -7.57 21.74
N PRO A 486 1.07 -6.83 20.85
CA PRO A 486 1.53 -7.41 19.59
C PRO A 486 2.50 -8.59 19.80
N LEU A 487 2.40 -9.65 18.97
CA LEU A 487 3.37 -10.75 18.97
C LEU A 487 3.58 -11.35 17.57
N LEU A 488 4.79 -11.84 17.31
CA LEU A 488 5.16 -12.45 16.02
C LEU A 488 4.51 -13.83 15.85
N VAL A 489 3.82 -14.07 14.73
CA VAL A 489 3.14 -15.35 14.44
C VAL A 489 3.55 -16.01 13.12
N SER A 490 4.01 -15.23 12.15
CA SER A 490 4.55 -15.74 10.88
C SER A 490 5.63 -14.82 10.35
N LYS A 491 6.46 -15.37 9.46
CA LYS A 491 7.38 -14.61 8.62
C LYS A 491 7.38 -15.20 7.22
N TRP A 492 7.41 -14.32 6.24
CA TRP A 492 7.55 -14.63 4.84
C TRP A 492 8.78 -13.94 4.28
N LYS A 493 9.36 -14.50 3.23
CA LYS A 493 10.40 -13.86 2.43
C LYS A 493 10.16 -14.21 0.98
N LEU A 494 10.75 -13.44 0.07
CA LEU A 494 10.76 -13.78 -1.33
C LEU A 494 11.24 -15.23 -1.53
N PRO A 495 10.44 -16.06 -2.22
CA PRO A 495 10.77 -17.43 -2.54
C PRO A 495 12.01 -17.51 -3.42
N GLY A 496 12.67 -18.67 -3.39
CA GLY A 496 13.87 -18.92 -4.17
C GLY A 496 15.18 -18.86 -3.38
N GLU A 497 16.27 -19.07 -4.09
CA GLU A 497 17.64 -18.96 -3.60
C GLU A 497 18.42 -18.04 -4.55
N GLY A 498 19.24 -17.16 -3.97
CA GLY A 498 20.11 -16.28 -4.75
C GLY A 498 21.26 -17.03 -5.40
N MET A 499 21.56 -16.73 -6.67
CA MET A 499 22.55 -17.44 -7.49
C MET A 499 23.70 -16.52 -7.93
N LYS A 500 24.82 -16.56 -7.21
CA LYS A 500 26.07 -15.91 -7.62
C LYS A 500 26.93 -16.81 -8.50
N GLY A 501 27.87 -16.23 -9.23
CA GLY A 501 28.92 -16.96 -9.97
C GLY A 501 29.80 -17.91 -9.11
N ASN A 502 29.64 -17.91 -7.78
CA ASN A 502 30.30 -18.82 -6.84
C ASN A 502 29.37 -19.90 -6.22
N GLY A 503 28.07 -19.94 -6.59
CA GLY A 503 27.09 -20.92 -6.11
C GLY A 503 25.78 -20.28 -5.59
N SER A 504 24.84 -21.14 -5.19
CA SER A 504 23.56 -20.75 -4.56
C SER A 504 23.74 -20.31 -3.10
N HIS A 505 22.95 -19.32 -2.68
CA HIS A 505 22.86 -18.78 -1.32
C HIS A 505 21.38 -18.61 -0.91
N PRO A 506 21.04 -18.66 0.39
CA PRO A 506 19.63 -18.67 0.83
C PRO A 506 18.93 -17.31 0.75
N GLN A 507 19.62 -16.23 0.41
CA GLN A 507 19.06 -14.88 0.20
C GLN A 507 19.28 -14.46 -1.25
N HIS A 508 18.38 -13.65 -1.79
CA HIS A 508 18.60 -12.98 -3.06
C HIS A 508 19.71 -11.94 -2.90
N TRP A 509 20.68 -11.97 -3.80
CA TRP A 509 21.68 -10.93 -3.93
C TRP A 509 21.41 -10.12 -5.16
N ILE A 510 21.45 -8.82 -4.94
CA ILE A 510 21.20 -7.88 -5.99
C ILE A 510 22.47 -7.06 -6.17
N PRO A 511 23.00 -6.95 -7.40
CA PRO A 511 24.18 -6.16 -7.66
C PRO A 511 24.04 -4.76 -7.07
N GLY A 512 25.10 -4.27 -6.40
CA GLY A 512 25.07 -2.95 -5.78
C GLY A 512 24.66 -1.87 -6.79
N GLY A 513 23.64 -1.08 -6.44
CA GLY A 513 23.04 -0.07 -7.30
C GLY A 513 21.52 -0.16 -7.42
N TYR A 514 20.91 -1.26 -6.99
CA TYR A 514 19.45 -1.45 -7.01
C TYR A 514 18.85 -1.45 -5.60
N ILE A 515 17.68 -0.83 -5.48
CA ILE A 515 16.86 -0.86 -4.27
C ILE A 515 15.90 -2.03 -4.40
N TYR A 516 15.85 -2.89 -3.39
CA TYR A 516 14.99 -4.06 -3.44
C TYR A 516 14.36 -4.27 -2.07
N SER A 517 13.17 -3.70 -1.93
CA SER A 517 12.45 -3.65 -0.68
C SER A 517 10.97 -3.85 -0.98
N PRO A 518 10.25 -4.58 -0.12
CA PRO A 518 8.82 -4.40 0.03
C PRO A 518 8.54 -2.91 0.25
N HIS A 519 7.64 -2.32 -0.53
CA HIS A 519 7.41 -0.88 -0.51
C HIS A 519 6.00 -0.52 -0.03
N ASN A 520 4.97 -1.11 -0.60
CA ASN A 520 3.59 -0.90 -0.17
C ASN A 520 2.82 -2.22 -0.22
N GLY A 521 1.62 -2.26 0.35
CA GLY A 521 0.71 -3.38 0.22
C GLY A 521 -0.65 -3.13 0.83
N ASP A 522 -1.54 -4.07 0.57
CA ASP A 522 -2.95 -4.00 0.98
C ASP A 522 -3.50 -5.40 1.26
N THR A 523 -4.63 -5.48 1.97
CA THR A 523 -5.20 -6.73 2.46
C THR A 523 -6.50 -7.10 1.77
N GLY A 524 -6.60 -8.37 1.39
CA GLY A 524 -7.85 -9.00 0.98
C GLY A 524 -8.64 -9.55 2.17
N PRO A 525 -9.94 -9.84 1.98
CA PRO A 525 -10.83 -10.23 3.07
C PRO A 525 -10.43 -11.54 3.73
N SER A 526 -9.91 -12.54 3.02
CA SER A 526 -9.73 -13.91 3.55
C SER A 526 -8.32 -14.19 4.09
N GLY A 527 -7.58 -13.13 4.46
CA GLY A 527 -6.18 -13.24 4.87
C GLY A 527 -5.19 -13.28 3.73
N HIS A 528 -5.63 -13.02 2.50
CA HIS A 528 -4.73 -12.68 1.41
C HIS A 528 -4.10 -11.32 1.66
N VAL A 529 -2.83 -11.18 1.30
CA VAL A 529 -2.15 -9.91 1.36
C VAL A 529 -1.28 -9.73 0.13
N TYR A 530 -1.32 -8.52 -0.40
CA TYR A 530 -0.69 -8.11 -1.63
C TYR A 530 0.38 -7.08 -1.31
N TYR A 531 1.57 -7.25 -1.87
CA TYR A 531 2.67 -6.32 -1.62
C TYR A 531 3.47 -6.07 -2.88
N THR A 532 3.90 -4.83 -3.05
CA THR A 532 4.85 -4.44 -4.08
C THR A 532 6.26 -4.52 -3.55
N HIS A 533 7.16 -4.88 -4.45
CA HIS A 533 8.58 -4.76 -4.21
C HIS A 533 9.20 -3.97 -5.34
N TYR A 534 10.16 -3.12 -4.99
CA TYR A 534 11.09 -2.59 -5.98
C TYR A 534 11.80 -3.74 -6.68
N HIS A 535 11.70 -3.81 -8.01
CA HIS A 535 12.32 -4.83 -8.88
C HIS A 535 11.93 -6.29 -8.66
N ALA A 536 11.00 -6.61 -7.75
CA ALA A 536 10.42 -7.98 -7.63
C ALA A 536 8.99 -8.10 -8.17
N GLY A 537 8.37 -7.00 -8.56
CA GLY A 537 6.96 -6.96 -8.94
C GLY A 537 6.01 -7.04 -7.73
N ALA A 538 4.75 -7.35 -8.02
CA ALA A 538 3.68 -7.50 -7.05
C ALA A 538 3.47 -8.97 -6.67
N TRP A 539 3.32 -9.23 -5.38
CA TRP A 539 3.18 -10.58 -4.81
C TRP A 539 1.90 -10.72 -4.02
N ALA A 540 1.26 -11.88 -4.12
CA ALA A 540 0.12 -12.29 -3.32
C ALA A 540 0.52 -13.43 -2.37
N THR A 541 0.12 -13.32 -1.11
CA THR A 541 0.42 -14.30 -0.05
C THR A 541 -0.82 -14.60 0.78
N ASP A 542 -0.93 -15.83 1.30
CA ASP A 542 -2.02 -16.29 2.16
C ASP A 542 -1.54 -16.38 3.62
N HIS A 543 -2.22 -15.63 4.48
CA HIS A 543 -2.07 -15.60 5.94
C HIS A 543 -3.34 -16.05 6.68
N GLY A 544 -4.35 -16.54 5.95
CA GLY A 544 -5.65 -16.93 6.48
C GLY A 544 -5.60 -18.05 7.52
N HIS A 545 -4.61 -18.93 7.40
CA HIS A 545 -4.45 -20.12 8.24
C HIS A 545 -3.35 -20.01 9.31
N ILE A 546 -2.73 -18.83 9.47
CA ILE A 546 -1.60 -18.64 10.39
C ILE A 546 -1.94 -19.12 11.80
N TRP A 547 -3.11 -18.75 12.33
CA TRP A 547 -3.49 -19.16 13.69
C TRP A 547 -3.60 -20.68 13.90
N ASP A 548 -4.07 -21.40 12.87
CA ASP A 548 -4.26 -22.85 12.93
C ASP A 548 -2.93 -23.61 12.84
N GLU A 549 -1.97 -23.03 12.13
CA GLU A 549 -0.70 -23.67 11.77
C GLU A 549 0.43 -23.40 12.78
N ILE A 550 0.24 -22.47 13.71
CA ILE A 550 1.16 -22.24 14.83
C ILE A 550 1.27 -23.52 15.68
N ILE A 551 2.51 -23.96 15.94
CA ILE A 551 2.76 -25.04 16.90
C ILE A 551 3.02 -24.45 18.27
N TRP A 552 2.03 -24.59 19.15
CA TRP A 552 2.11 -24.16 20.55
C TRP A 552 2.88 -25.16 21.42
N GLU A 553 3.68 -24.67 22.37
CA GLU A 553 4.48 -25.50 23.29
C GLU A 553 3.64 -26.56 24.02
N ASN A 554 2.44 -26.19 24.45
CA ASN A 554 1.50 -27.05 25.16
C ASN A 554 0.46 -27.72 24.25
N GLY A 555 0.57 -27.56 22.93
CA GLY A 555 -0.39 -28.07 21.95
C GLY A 555 -1.76 -27.39 21.96
N VAL A 556 -1.90 -26.28 22.66
CA VAL A 556 -3.11 -25.44 22.73
C VAL A 556 -2.70 -23.98 22.64
N ALA A 557 -3.56 -23.14 22.06
CA ALA A 557 -3.30 -21.72 21.93
C ALA A 557 -3.18 -21.01 23.30
N GLU A 558 -2.10 -20.25 23.48
CA GLU A 558 -1.81 -19.50 24.72
C GLU A 558 -1.31 -18.08 24.41
N PRO A 559 -2.12 -17.22 23.76
CA PRO A 559 -1.71 -15.86 23.38
C PRO A 559 -1.26 -14.99 24.55
N ASP A 560 -1.76 -15.23 25.77
CA ASP A 560 -1.36 -14.50 26.98
C ASP A 560 0.10 -14.71 27.40
N ARG A 561 0.80 -15.71 26.85
CA ARG A 561 2.23 -15.94 27.03
C ARG A 561 3.08 -15.34 25.91
N GLY A 562 2.45 -14.71 24.92
CA GLY A 562 3.14 -14.10 23.79
C GLY A 562 3.88 -15.11 22.91
N PHE A 563 4.91 -14.62 22.22
CA PHE A 563 5.81 -15.42 21.40
C PHE A 563 6.44 -16.62 22.15
N GLN A 564 6.59 -16.56 23.47
CA GLN A 564 7.18 -17.64 24.26
C GLN A 564 6.36 -18.94 24.28
N ALA A 565 5.05 -18.86 23.97
CA ALA A 565 4.22 -20.06 23.86
C ALA A 565 4.31 -20.73 22.48
N ILE A 566 4.97 -20.09 21.52
CA ILE A 566 5.12 -20.60 20.16
C ILE A 566 6.42 -21.40 20.08
N SER A 567 6.30 -22.68 19.73
CA SER A 567 7.45 -23.55 19.46
C SER A 567 7.87 -23.54 17.99
N GLN A 568 6.93 -23.22 17.08
CA GLN A 568 7.18 -23.03 15.67
C GLN A 568 6.17 -22.01 15.12
N LEU A 569 6.68 -20.98 14.42
CA LEU A 569 5.88 -20.03 13.66
C LEU A 569 5.10 -20.76 12.55
N ALA A 570 3.94 -20.21 12.18
CA ALA A 570 3.21 -20.69 11.02
C ALA A 570 3.93 -20.31 9.72
N GLU A 571 3.56 -20.97 8.63
CA GLU A 571 4.07 -20.70 7.29
C GLU A 571 3.10 -19.78 6.56
N THR A 572 3.59 -18.65 6.06
CA THR A 572 2.86 -17.85 5.07
C THR A 572 3.04 -18.50 3.71
N LYS A 573 1.94 -18.79 3.02
CA LYS A 573 1.96 -19.43 1.70
C LYS A 573 2.04 -18.37 0.62
N THR A 574 2.83 -18.60 -0.42
CA THR A 574 2.78 -17.75 -1.61
C THR A 574 1.66 -18.21 -2.53
N ILE A 575 0.83 -17.26 -2.95
CA ILE A 575 -0.26 -17.47 -3.91
C ILE A 575 0.26 -17.29 -5.33
N GLY A 576 0.98 -16.18 -5.58
CA GLY A 576 1.46 -15.86 -6.92
C GLY A 576 2.15 -14.51 -6.99
N TYR A 577 2.55 -14.14 -8.21
CA TYR A 577 3.15 -12.84 -8.49
C TYR A 577 2.80 -12.35 -9.90
N TYR A 578 2.97 -11.05 -10.11
CA TYR A 578 2.90 -10.39 -11.40
C TYR A 578 3.98 -9.31 -11.52
N LEU A 579 4.78 -9.33 -12.59
CA LEU A 579 5.77 -8.29 -12.87
C LEU A 579 5.28 -7.32 -13.96
N PRO A 580 5.17 -6.02 -13.65
CA PRO A 580 4.96 -4.97 -14.64
C PRO A 580 6.04 -4.95 -15.74
N ALA A 581 5.59 -5.01 -17.00
CA ALA A 581 6.48 -5.08 -18.17
C ALA A 581 5.84 -4.48 -19.44
N GLY A 582 4.99 -3.46 -19.26
CA GLY A 582 4.18 -2.87 -20.30
C GLY A 582 3.05 -3.79 -20.79
N PRO A 583 2.14 -3.26 -21.62
CA PRO A 583 1.01 -4.03 -22.12
C PRO A 583 1.48 -5.13 -23.10
N PRO A 584 1.02 -6.38 -22.94
CA PRO A 584 1.48 -7.50 -23.77
C PRO A 584 1.01 -7.45 -25.23
N TRP A 585 0.00 -6.63 -25.53
CA TRP A 585 -0.51 -6.42 -26.90
C TRP A 585 0.31 -5.40 -27.71
N ILE A 586 1.37 -4.85 -27.14
CA ILE A 586 2.32 -3.98 -27.83
C ILE A 586 3.65 -4.70 -27.97
N ASP A 587 4.20 -4.69 -29.18
CA ASP A 587 5.43 -5.41 -29.52
C ASP A 587 6.66 -4.77 -28.86
N ASP A 588 6.76 -3.44 -28.91
CA ASP A 588 7.84 -2.65 -28.30
C ASP A 588 7.24 -1.52 -27.44
N PRO A 589 6.69 -1.86 -26.26
CA PRO A 589 6.02 -0.87 -25.40
C PRO A 589 6.99 0.20 -24.91
N ALA A 590 8.28 -0.11 -24.73
CA ALA A 590 9.27 0.88 -24.33
C ALA A 590 9.38 2.03 -25.36
N ALA A 591 9.49 1.70 -26.65
CA ALA A 591 9.56 2.70 -27.70
C ALA A 591 8.20 3.37 -27.99
N GLU A 592 7.09 2.62 -27.97
CA GLU A 592 5.77 3.16 -28.30
C GLU A 592 5.17 4.05 -27.19
N MET A 593 5.46 3.71 -25.94
CA MET A 593 4.99 4.46 -24.76
C MET A 593 6.00 5.49 -24.26
N GLY A 594 7.24 5.43 -24.73
CA GLY A 594 8.29 6.38 -24.38
C GLY A 594 8.84 6.21 -22.97
N TYR A 595 9.01 4.97 -22.49
CA TYR A 595 9.52 4.70 -21.13
C TYR A 595 10.93 5.26 -20.88
N ASP A 596 11.77 5.35 -21.92
CA ASP A 596 13.11 5.96 -21.86
C ASP A 596 13.10 7.48 -21.55
N MET A 597 11.93 8.12 -21.57
CA MET A 597 11.74 9.55 -21.28
C MET A 597 11.35 9.82 -19.82
N ALA A 598 11.05 8.79 -19.02
CA ALA A 598 10.71 8.93 -17.61
C ALA A 598 11.91 9.47 -16.80
N ASP A 599 11.66 10.27 -15.74
CA ASP A 599 12.74 10.76 -14.89
C ASP A 599 13.41 9.58 -14.18
N CYS A 600 14.73 9.65 -14.14
CA CYS A 600 15.59 8.48 -14.04
C CYS A 600 16.18 8.32 -12.63
N TRP A 601 15.54 8.91 -11.62
CA TRP A 601 16.12 9.06 -10.29
C TRP A 601 16.16 7.75 -9.50
N ALA A 602 15.20 6.85 -9.72
CA ALA A 602 15.11 5.54 -9.07
C ALA A 602 15.68 4.39 -9.94
N SER A 603 16.79 4.65 -10.63
CA SER A 603 17.59 3.70 -11.46
C SER A 603 17.10 3.39 -12.88
N CYS A 604 15.95 3.91 -13.31
CA CYS A 604 15.36 3.68 -14.65
C CYS A 604 15.19 2.19 -15.01
N MET A 605 15.01 1.35 -14.00
CA MET A 605 14.82 -0.09 -14.17
C MET A 605 13.42 -0.48 -13.73
N ILE A 606 13.01 -1.65 -14.20
CA ILE A 606 11.64 -2.15 -14.22
C ILE A 606 11.69 -3.63 -13.83
N PRO A 607 10.66 -4.14 -13.13
CA PRO A 607 9.55 -3.37 -12.56
C PRO A 607 10.00 -2.48 -11.40
N PHE A 608 9.46 -1.28 -11.25
CA PHE A 608 9.64 -0.45 -10.04
C PHE A 608 8.26 -0.18 -9.46
N ASP A 609 7.75 -1.16 -8.73
CA ASP A 609 6.40 -1.10 -8.16
C ASP A 609 6.44 -0.29 -6.85
N TRP A 610 5.84 0.89 -6.88
CA TRP A 610 5.82 1.80 -5.73
C TRP A 610 4.58 1.56 -4.87
N GLY A 611 3.39 1.69 -5.46
CA GLY A 611 2.11 1.61 -4.76
C GLY A 611 1.26 0.41 -5.19
N LEU A 612 0.42 -0.08 -4.28
CA LEU A 612 -0.59 -1.10 -4.58
C LEU A 612 -1.82 -0.94 -3.70
N GLN A 613 -2.99 -1.26 -4.27
CA GLN A 613 -4.26 -1.32 -3.56
C GLN A 613 -5.09 -2.53 -4.01
N TYR A 614 -5.85 -3.09 -3.09
CA TYR A 614 -6.78 -4.18 -3.34
C TYR A 614 -8.21 -3.64 -3.45
N ASP A 615 -8.83 -3.82 -4.61
CA ASP A 615 -10.25 -3.59 -4.81
C ASP A 615 -11.05 -4.78 -4.26
N PRO A 616 -12.00 -4.56 -3.32
CA PRO A 616 -12.84 -5.60 -2.73
C PRO A 616 -13.62 -6.48 -3.71
N ARG A 617 -13.71 -6.08 -4.99
CA ARG A 617 -14.28 -6.87 -6.08
C ARG A 617 -13.33 -7.96 -6.62
N GLY A 618 -12.10 -8.06 -6.10
CA GLY A 618 -11.12 -9.07 -6.46
C GLY A 618 -10.11 -8.62 -7.52
N PHE A 619 -9.70 -7.34 -7.48
CA PHE A 619 -8.70 -6.79 -8.40
C PHE A 619 -7.59 -6.09 -7.64
N VAL A 620 -6.36 -6.21 -8.11
CA VAL A 620 -5.17 -5.58 -7.54
C VAL A 620 -4.73 -4.48 -8.50
N PHE A 621 -4.69 -3.25 -8.00
CA PHE A 621 -4.18 -2.09 -8.72
C PHE A 621 -2.71 -1.88 -8.36
N ILE A 622 -1.84 -1.93 -9.35
CA ILE A 622 -0.38 -1.83 -9.17
C ILE A 622 0.09 -0.56 -9.89
N SER A 623 0.81 0.30 -9.16
CA SER A 623 1.46 1.49 -9.71
C SER A 623 2.93 1.20 -9.93
N ASP A 624 3.31 1.04 -11.20
CA ASP A 624 4.71 0.97 -11.61
C ASP A 624 5.19 2.35 -12.03
N MET A 625 6.34 2.72 -11.49
CA MET A 625 6.87 4.07 -11.58
C MET A 625 7.20 4.51 -13.00
N VAL A 626 7.59 3.58 -13.86
CA VAL A 626 8.05 3.90 -15.23
C VAL A 626 6.92 3.73 -16.23
N THR A 627 6.10 2.71 -16.05
CA THR A 627 5.23 2.19 -17.11
C THR A 627 3.75 2.52 -16.91
N GLY A 628 3.28 2.81 -15.69
CA GLY A 628 1.90 3.20 -15.44
C GLY A 628 1.15 2.26 -14.49
N VAL A 629 -0.16 2.17 -14.64
CA VAL A 629 -1.04 1.39 -13.75
C VAL A 629 -1.49 0.10 -14.40
N TYR A 630 -1.42 -0.98 -13.64
CA TYR A 630 -1.86 -2.32 -14.01
C TYR A 630 -3.03 -2.73 -13.13
N VAL A 631 -4.02 -3.39 -13.73
CA VAL A 631 -5.11 -4.06 -13.01
C VAL A 631 -4.91 -5.55 -13.19
N VAL A 632 -4.64 -6.26 -12.09
CA VAL A 632 -4.40 -7.70 -12.08
C VAL A 632 -5.50 -8.39 -11.28
N GLN A 633 -5.89 -9.59 -11.69
CA GLN A 633 -6.75 -10.46 -10.90
C GLN A 633 -6.05 -11.80 -10.69
N PHE A 634 -6.01 -12.26 -9.45
CA PHE A 634 -5.61 -13.62 -9.11
C PHE A 634 -6.84 -14.53 -9.12
N ASP A 635 -6.69 -15.78 -9.56
CA ASP A 635 -7.78 -16.76 -9.61
C ASP A 635 -8.45 -16.95 -8.22
N GLU A 636 -7.67 -16.82 -7.15
CA GLU A 636 -8.11 -16.93 -5.76
C GLU A 636 -9.10 -15.82 -5.34
N ASP A 637 -9.06 -14.67 -6.02
CA ASP A 637 -9.87 -13.51 -5.70
C ASP A 637 -11.07 -13.34 -6.65
N TYR A 638 -11.25 -14.27 -7.59
CA TYR A 638 -12.31 -14.17 -8.57
C TYR A 638 -13.70 -14.22 -7.92
N ASP A 639 -14.46 -13.14 -8.11
CA ASP A 639 -15.85 -13.05 -7.72
C ASP A 639 -16.77 -12.94 -8.93
N SER A 640 -17.60 -13.97 -9.14
CA SER A 640 -18.60 -14.00 -10.21
C SER A 640 -19.65 -12.89 -10.19
N ARG A 641 -19.77 -12.15 -9.08
CA ARG A 641 -20.61 -10.96 -8.98
C ARG A 641 -20.03 -9.77 -9.76
N PHE A 642 -18.72 -9.73 -9.92
CA PHE A 642 -17.95 -8.65 -10.54
C PHE A 642 -17.13 -9.17 -11.74
N ASP A 643 -17.82 -9.68 -12.75
CA ASP A 643 -17.18 -10.31 -13.92
C ASP A 643 -16.67 -9.27 -14.95
N TYR A 644 -15.41 -8.85 -14.77
CA TYR A 644 -14.69 -7.93 -15.67
C TYR A 644 -13.54 -8.65 -16.40
N PRO A 645 -13.80 -9.38 -17.50
CA PRO A 645 -12.75 -10.07 -18.24
C PRO A 645 -11.83 -9.08 -18.95
N PRO A 646 -10.56 -9.43 -19.21
CA PRO A 646 -9.67 -8.56 -19.98
C PRO A 646 -10.23 -8.26 -21.36
N LEU A 647 -10.15 -6.99 -21.75
CA LEU A 647 -10.54 -6.56 -23.10
C LEU A 647 -9.44 -6.79 -24.14
N TRP A 648 -8.20 -6.91 -23.66
CA TRP A 648 -7.01 -7.14 -24.46
C TRP A 648 -6.41 -8.49 -24.08
N VAL A 649 -6.16 -9.32 -25.07
CA VAL A 649 -5.48 -10.62 -24.90
C VAL A 649 -4.25 -10.61 -25.79
N SER A 650 -3.15 -11.16 -25.28
CA SER A 650 -2.01 -11.53 -26.11
C SER A 650 -2.48 -12.55 -27.16
N GLU A 651 -2.09 -12.37 -28.43
CA GLU A 651 -2.37 -13.35 -29.49
C GLU A 651 -1.62 -14.67 -29.31
#